data_AF-A0A953GDU7-F1
#
_entry.id   AF-A0A953GDU7-F1
#
_cell.length_a   1.000
_cell.length_b   1.000
_cell.length_c   1.000
_cell.angle_alpha   90.00
_cell.angle_beta   90.00
_cell.angle_gamma   90.00
#
_symmetry.space_group_name_H-M   'P 1'
#
loop_
_entity.id
_entity.type
_entity.pdbx_description
1 polymer ?
#
loop_
_entity_poly.entity_id
_entity_poly.type
_entity_poly.pdbx_seq_one_letter_code
_entity_poly.pdbx_strand_id
1 'polypeptide(L)'
;MNIIRYLLIGAGSLLIATSCNKKESDAGGTGLFTLIDPSASNVTFNNLIKETPEEYIYTFNYIYNGGGTAIADFDNDGLQDIYFTGNQVKDKLYKNLGNFKFEDVSAASGIEQYAGWHSGVITADINNDGLMDIYVCRGGFKNTPDNKNLLLINKGGLKFEDQAEKYGVADPGYSITATFIDYDGDGDLDLYVDNRPERWEIHEDSILAVKERMEKYGQEDPLVTDHFYRNNGDGTFSNITREAGFYPNYGYGLGVVAGDINTDGADDIYVANDFIENDYFYINYGNGTFKQIVKQLTNHVPYYSMGTDFGDINNDGKEEILTVEMRPDDYKRSKTTMPAMQPEYFYYLKQVGFHDQYMHNALQFNNGNGFFSDISQLAGVDKTDWSWAALISDVDNDGLKDIFISNGYRRDVYDRDTNKKMRELLNKKNNTVDSLEQALGILPSVKLVNYIFKNQGDLTFKKKMKEWGMDQTSFSNGAAFGDLDNDGDLDLVVNNVDDPAFIYRNNLDNAENYLRVMCVNSPVNSMGLGAKVTIHYNNNQQYVQIRTARGYLSSCEPVAHFGLGKTQKIDKVTIEWTDKTMLEINDVKANQLLKADYKQGTKKITQAPKYRLVFEEGTLKNIFPPFYHQENTFDDYKEQKLLPYSMSRLGPFISVADADKDGREDFYVGAPHDKPGCLYMQDDSGHFQLKKVPIFEKDKDYEDMGSAFFDADGDGDLDLYVVSGGTEFDEKLPIYQDRLYINDGHANFSKDLNTLPAIRSSGSCVLAEDFDGDGDIDIFRGGRTIPGKYPYTPKSYYLENNGKGTFSDKTDEISSELRLSGMVTSAAWADINGDQQKELLLAGEWMPITVFEFKDKKFVKAPVEKFGFQNSEGWWNKILAVDYDHDGDVDIIGGNIGLNYKFHASEEKPFMVYCNDFDQNGTYDIVLAKYNGKDLVPIRGRQCSSEQVPGIATKFPDYNSFANATLKDIYGEGLESGLTYKARNFSNTIFQNENGKFKAIPMFQLTQFSCIQGMAIADFNQDGIDDFCFAGNLFNAEIETTRADASVGMFVRGTKESMLALPYGPATSGFFVPYDVKDLKAIDVKGKKCLLAGINNNALYFFKNIYQ
;
A
#
# COMPACT_ATOMS: atom_id res chain seq x y z
N MET A 1 61.10 6.37 -57.66
CA MET A 1 61.78 6.44 -58.97
C MET A 1 60.82 5.88 -60.02
N ASN A 2 60.38 6.73 -60.93
CA ASN A 2 59.64 6.56 -62.19
C ASN A 2 58.77 5.32 -62.53
N ILE A 3 57.46 5.58 -62.71
CA ILE A 3 56.56 5.37 -63.88
C ILE A 3 56.76 4.11 -64.78
N ILE A 4 55.67 3.37 -65.09
CA ILE A 4 55.04 3.12 -66.44
C ILE A 4 54.23 1.78 -66.53
N ARG A 5 52.90 1.94 -66.52
CA ARG A 5 51.78 1.42 -67.37
C ARG A 5 51.86 0.11 -68.24
N TYR A 6 50.83 -0.73 -68.02
CA TYR A 6 49.88 -1.43 -68.96
C TYR A 6 50.37 -2.62 -69.83
N LEU A 7 49.62 -3.69 -70.19
CA LEU A 7 48.18 -4.10 -70.12
C LEU A 7 48.01 -5.61 -70.48
N LEU A 8 47.11 -6.33 -69.76
CA LEU A 8 46.13 -7.40 -70.15
C LEU A 8 46.55 -8.74 -70.85
N ILE A 9 46.18 -9.93 -70.30
CA ILE A 9 44.94 -10.76 -70.50
C ILE A 9 45.13 -12.17 -69.84
N GLY A 10 44.14 -12.64 -69.05
CA GLY A 10 43.62 -14.02 -69.18
C GLY A 10 43.83 -15.09 -68.08
N ALA A 11 42.84 -15.18 -67.17
CA ALA A 11 42.26 -16.38 -66.51
C ALA A 11 43.06 -17.23 -65.49
N GLY A 12 42.54 -17.29 -64.25
CA GLY A 12 42.72 -18.41 -63.30
C GLY A 12 42.82 -18.06 -61.81
N SER A 13 41.68 -18.00 -61.11
CA SER A 13 41.48 -18.34 -59.68
C SER A 13 42.00 -17.41 -58.57
N LEU A 14 41.14 -16.55 -58.01
CA LEU A 14 40.73 -16.54 -56.59
C LEU A 14 39.70 -15.40 -56.35
N LEU A 15 38.48 -15.78 -55.99
CA LEU A 15 37.39 -14.87 -55.62
C LEU A 15 37.53 -14.47 -54.14
N ILE A 16 37.82 -13.19 -53.88
CA ILE A 16 37.47 -12.51 -52.64
C ILE A 16 36.59 -11.32 -53.06
N ALA A 17 35.28 -11.50 -52.94
CA ALA A 17 34.32 -10.42 -53.08
C ALA A 17 34.19 -9.71 -51.73
N THR A 18 34.76 -8.52 -51.62
CA THR A 18 34.38 -7.54 -50.59
C THR A 18 32.99 -7.04 -50.91
N SER A 19 31.98 -7.56 -50.21
CA SER A 19 30.65 -6.94 -50.15
C SER A 19 30.74 -5.70 -49.26
N CYS A 20 30.33 -4.56 -49.81
CA CYS A 20 30.04 -3.36 -49.04
C CYS A 20 28.83 -3.67 -48.13
N ASN A 21 29.09 -3.94 -46.84
CA ASN A 21 28.06 -3.81 -45.82
C ASN A 21 27.74 -2.32 -45.67
N LYS A 22 26.63 -1.90 -46.29
CA LYS A 22 25.84 -0.80 -45.72
C LYS A 22 25.49 -1.26 -44.31
N LYS A 23 26.11 -0.64 -43.30
CA LYS A 23 25.51 -0.56 -41.98
C LYS A 23 24.14 0.08 -42.19
N GLU A 24 23.08 -0.71 -42.04
CA GLU A 24 21.80 -0.12 -41.68
C GLU A 24 22.03 0.70 -40.42
N SER A 25 21.66 1.97 -40.52
CA SER A 25 21.65 2.88 -39.41
C SER A 25 20.54 2.43 -38.46
N ASP A 26 20.90 1.59 -37.48
CA ASP A 26 20.12 1.49 -36.25
C ASP A 26 19.98 2.91 -35.69
N ALA A 27 18.74 3.38 -35.58
CA ALA A 27 18.43 4.58 -34.83
C ALA A 27 18.75 4.26 -33.36
N GLY A 28 19.99 4.57 -32.96
CA GLY A 28 20.49 4.29 -31.62
C GLY A 28 19.67 5.00 -30.54
N GLY A 29 18.84 4.24 -29.84
CA GLY A 29 18.46 4.54 -28.48
C GLY A 29 19.62 4.19 -27.56
N THR A 30 20.00 5.10 -26.65
CA THR A 30 21.01 4.85 -25.62
C THR A 30 20.39 4.37 -24.29
N GLY A 31 19.10 4.02 -24.30
CA GLY A 31 18.35 3.56 -23.12
C GLY A 31 18.33 2.04 -23.01
N LEU A 32 17.83 1.53 -21.88
CA LEU A 32 17.68 0.10 -21.62
C LEU A 32 16.79 -0.56 -22.68
N PHE A 33 15.65 0.04 -23.03
CA PHE A 33 14.76 -0.46 -24.06
C PHE A 33 14.83 0.33 -25.36
N THR A 34 14.59 -0.38 -26.46
CA THR A 34 14.43 0.17 -27.81
C THR A 34 13.12 -0.34 -28.39
N LEU A 35 12.21 0.56 -28.74
CA LEU A 35 10.99 0.20 -29.47
C LEU A 35 11.35 -0.22 -30.91
N ILE A 36 11.03 -1.46 -31.27
CA ILE A 36 11.25 -1.99 -32.61
C ILE A 36 10.11 -1.53 -33.54
N ASP A 37 10.48 -0.92 -34.67
CA ASP A 37 9.51 -0.46 -35.66
C ASP A 37 8.72 -1.64 -36.26
N PRO A 38 7.39 -1.53 -36.45
CA PRO A 38 6.57 -2.57 -37.07
C PRO A 38 7.07 -3.06 -38.44
N SER A 39 7.66 -2.18 -39.25
CA SER A 39 8.24 -2.54 -40.55
C SER A 39 9.58 -3.27 -40.42
N ALA A 40 10.27 -3.10 -39.29
CA ALA A 40 11.44 -3.87 -38.94
C ALA A 40 11.03 -5.25 -38.40
N SER A 41 10.05 -5.35 -37.51
CA SER A 41 9.68 -6.63 -36.89
C SER A 41 8.75 -7.50 -37.74
N ASN A 42 8.00 -6.90 -38.67
CA ASN A 42 6.80 -7.45 -39.33
C ASN A 42 5.60 -7.68 -38.40
N VAL A 43 5.67 -7.26 -37.13
CA VAL A 43 4.53 -7.28 -36.22
C VAL A 43 3.71 -6.00 -36.47
N THR A 44 2.57 -6.16 -37.12
CA THR A 44 1.70 -5.04 -37.58
C THR A 44 0.30 -5.07 -36.98
N PHE A 45 0.09 -5.92 -35.97
CA PHE A 45 -1.18 -6.04 -35.27
C PHE A 45 -1.60 -4.70 -34.66
N ASN A 46 -2.90 -4.37 -34.80
CA ASN A 46 -3.52 -3.18 -34.25
C ASN A 46 -4.95 -3.55 -33.82
N ASN A 47 -5.25 -3.40 -32.54
CA ASN A 47 -6.59 -3.63 -32.01
C ASN A 47 -7.48 -2.40 -32.28
N LEU A 48 -7.98 -2.32 -33.52
CA LEU A 48 -8.77 -1.20 -33.99
C LEU A 48 -10.21 -1.27 -33.44
N ILE A 49 -10.65 -0.19 -32.80
CA ILE A 49 -12.01 -0.08 -32.25
C ILE A 49 -12.86 0.89 -33.08
N LYS A 50 -13.95 0.37 -33.64
CA LYS A 50 -14.94 1.16 -34.37
C LYS A 50 -16.17 1.41 -33.50
N GLU A 51 -16.39 2.66 -33.15
CA GLU A 51 -17.58 3.10 -32.41
C GLU A 51 -18.80 3.21 -33.34
N THR A 52 -19.95 2.83 -32.80
CA THR A 52 -21.27 2.96 -33.44
C THR A 52 -22.27 3.55 -32.45
N PRO A 53 -23.43 4.07 -32.90
CA PRO A 53 -24.46 4.58 -31.98
C PRO A 53 -24.95 3.53 -30.98
N GLU A 54 -24.90 2.25 -31.34
CA GLU A 54 -25.27 1.12 -30.49
C GLU A 54 -24.12 0.57 -29.63
N GLU A 55 -22.87 0.85 -30.02
CA GLU A 55 -21.66 0.30 -29.40
C GLU A 55 -20.61 1.40 -29.30
N TYR A 56 -20.71 2.16 -28.22
CA TYR A 56 -19.75 3.19 -27.79
C TYR A 56 -19.77 3.28 -26.26
N ILE A 57 -18.87 4.05 -25.67
CA ILE A 57 -18.59 4.00 -24.23
C ILE A 57 -19.83 4.06 -23.32
N TYR A 58 -20.86 4.86 -23.61
CA TYR A 58 -22.06 4.97 -22.75
C TYR A 58 -23.10 3.86 -22.92
N THR A 59 -22.95 3.01 -23.94
CA THR A 59 -23.78 1.81 -24.19
C THR A 59 -23.02 0.53 -23.87
N PHE A 60 -21.70 0.53 -24.09
CA PHE A 60 -20.80 -0.56 -23.75
C PHE A 60 -19.52 0.00 -23.11
N ASN A 61 -19.44 -0.02 -21.78
CA ASN A 61 -18.34 0.63 -21.07
C ASN A 61 -16.99 -0.11 -21.18
N TYR A 62 -17.01 -1.39 -21.55
CA TYR A 62 -15.79 -2.19 -21.75
C TYR A 62 -15.20 -2.08 -23.16
N ILE A 63 -15.74 -1.19 -24.01
CA ILE A 63 -15.33 -1.07 -25.41
C ILE A 63 -13.84 -0.70 -25.59
N TYR A 64 -13.21 -0.09 -24.57
CA TYR A 64 -11.79 0.32 -24.59
C TYR A 64 -10.91 -0.46 -23.61
N ASN A 65 -11.41 -1.57 -23.05
CA ASN A 65 -10.63 -2.41 -22.13
C ASN A 65 -9.49 -3.17 -22.82
N GLY A 66 -9.45 -3.13 -24.15
CA GLY A 66 -8.36 -3.70 -24.95
C GLY A 66 -8.32 -5.22 -24.98
N GLY A 67 -7.24 -5.74 -25.53
CA GLY A 67 -6.95 -7.18 -25.60
C GLY A 67 -5.62 -7.52 -24.94
N GLY A 68 -5.43 -8.80 -24.67
CA GLY A 68 -4.21 -9.40 -24.15
C GLY A 68 -3.15 -9.71 -25.19
N THR A 69 -2.01 -10.17 -24.69
CA THR A 69 -0.92 -10.77 -25.48
C THR A 69 -0.33 -11.97 -24.73
N ALA A 70 0.13 -12.98 -25.46
CA ALA A 70 0.83 -14.12 -24.89
C ALA A 70 2.18 -14.34 -25.55
N ILE A 71 3.18 -14.73 -24.75
CA ILE A 71 4.52 -15.11 -25.20
C ILE A 71 4.77 -16.57 -24.80
N ALA A 72 5.07 -17.43 -25.78
CA ALA A 72 5.43 -18.82 -25.57
C ALA A 72 6.11 -19.41 -26.81
N ASP A 73 6.91 -20.45 -26.64
CA ASP A 73 7.46 -21.27 -27.74
C ASP A 73 6.37 -22.25 -28.25
N PHE A 74 5.55 -21.83 -29.23
CA PHE A 74 4.40 -22.61 -29.68
C PHE A 74 4.76 -23.75 -30.65
N ASP A 75 5.97 -23.75 -31.24
CA ASP A 75 6.44 -24.85 -32.10
C ASP A 75 7.68 -25.60 -31.61
N ASN A 76 8.11 -25.32 -30.38
CA ASN A 76 9.26 -25.94 -29.72
C ASN A 76 10.57 -25.76 -30.50
N ASP A 77 10.74 -24.62 -31.18
CA ASP A 77 11.97 -24.30 -31.91
C ASP A 77 13.01 -23.56 -31.06
N GLY A 78 12.64 -23.22 -29.82
CA GLY A 78 13.47 -22.53 -28.84
C GLY A 78 13.36 -21.01 -28.90
N LEU A 79 12.57 -20.43 -29.80
CA LEU A 79 12.27 -19.00 -29.84
C LEU A 79 10.85 -18.73 -29.34
N GLN A 80 10.68 -17.66 -28.57
CA GLN A 80 9.36 -17.29 -28.07
C GLN A 80 8.54 -16.61 -29.18
N ASP A 81 7.38 -17.17 -29.49
CA ASP A 81 6.39 -16.62 -30.43
C ASP A 81 5.41 -15.67 -29.71
N ILE A 82 4.64 -14.90 -30.49
CA ILE A 82 3.72 -13.89 -29.95
C ILE A 82 2.30 -14.12 -30.44
N TYR A 83 1.33 -14.14 -29.53
CA TYR A 83 -0.11 -14.17 -29.82
C TYR A 83 -0.80 -12.90 -29.31
N PHE A 84 -1.66 -12.28 -30.13
CA PHE A 84 -2.49 -11.14 -29.75
C PHE A 84 -3.97 -11.47 -29.91
N THR A 85 -4.78 -11.05 -28.93
CA THR A 85 -6.25 -11.04 -29.05
C THR A 85 -6.76 -9.71 -29.61
N GLY A 86 -7.79 -9.76 -30.45
CA GLY A 86 -8.50 -8.60 -30.96
C GLY A 86 -9.94 -8.49 -30.46
N ASN A 87 -10.37 -7.29 -30.07
CA ASN A 87 -11.74 -7.09 -29.59
C ASN A 87 -12.77 -7.05 -30.72
N GLN A 88 -12.47 -6.33 -31.80
CA GLN A 88 -13.30 -6.25 -33.01
C GLN A 88 -12.56 -6.70 -34.28
N VAL A 89 -11.28 -7.04 -34.13
CA VAL A 89 -10.39 -7.53 -35.19
C VAL A 89 -10.02 -8.99 -34.90
N LYS A 90 -9.48 -9.68 -35.90
CA LYS A 90 -9.00 -11.05 -35.74
C LYS A 90 -7.74 -11.09 -34.88
N ASP A 91 -7.63 -12.14 -34.08
CA ASP A 91 -6.40 -12.50 -33.38
C ASP A 91 -5.25 -12.76 -34.35
N LYS A 92 -4.02 -12.60 -33.85
CA LYS A 92 -2.80 -12.81 -34.62
C LYS A 92 -1.79 -13.66 -33.87
N LEU A 93 -1.18 -14.60 -34.59
CA LEU A 93 -0.04 -15.40 -34.15
C LEU A 93 1.17 -15.09 -35.03
N TYR A 94 2.25 -14.69 -34.40
CA TYR A 94 3.51 -14.32 -35.01
C TYR A 94 4.60 -15.32 -34.62
N LYS A 95 5.10 -16.07 -35.60
CA LYS A 95 6.25 -16.95 -35.43
C LYS A 95 7.52 -16.12 -35.32
N ASN A 96 8.34 -16.35 -34.31
CA ASN A 96 9.64 -15.71 -34.16
C ASN A 96 10.67 -16.37 -35.09
N LEU A 97 11.41 -15.53 -35.83
CA LEU A 97 12.47 -15.93 -36.75
C LEU A 97 13.87 -15.56 -36.22
N GLY A 98 13.95 -15.03 -35.01
CA GLY A 98 15.14 -14.47 -34.37
C GLY A 98 15.43 -13.03 -34.78
N ASN A 99 16.25 -12.34 -33.97
CA ASN A 99 16.63 -10.94 -34.18
C ASN A 99 15.42 -9.99 -34.33
N PHE A 100 14.37 -10.20 -33.53
CA PHE A 100 13.12 -9.43 -33.56
C PHE A 100 12.44 -9.41 -34.94
N LYS A 101 12.61 -10.45 -35.76
CA LYS A 101 11.87 -10.66 -37.00
C LYS A 101 10.80 -11.71 -36.79
N PHE A 102 9.59 -11.42 -37.25
CA PHE A 102 8.45 -12.30 -37.09
C PHE A 102 7.76 -12.60 -38.42
N GLU A 103 7.04 -13.73 -38.48
CA GLU A 103 6.16 -14.12 -39.58
C GLU A 103 4.72 -14.23 -39.06
N ASP A 104 3.77 -13.51 -39.68
CA ASP A 104 2.34 -13.69 -39.40
C ASP A 104 1.88 -15.05 -39.96
N VAL A 105 1.67 -16.01 -39.06
CA VAL A 105 1.21 -17.36 -39.39
C VAL A 105 -0.27 -17.57 -39.10
N SER A 106 -1.03 -16.52 -38.76
CA SER A 106 -2.41 -16.61 -38.24
C SER A 106 -3.38 -17.35 -39.18
N ALA A 107 -3.31 -17.07 -40.48
CA ALA A 107 -4.14 -17.76 -41.47
C ALA A 107 -3.72 -19.23 -41.63
N ALA A 108 -2.42 -19.50 -41.55
CA ALA A 108 -1.90 -20.86 -41.61
C ALA A 108 -2.24 -21.62 -40.33
N SER A 109 -2.24 -20.99 -39.16
CA SER A 109 -2.47 -21.66 -37.87
C SER A 109 -3.92 -22.09 -37.67
N GLY A 110 -4.85 -21.47 -38.38
CA GLY A 110 -6.28 -21.78 -38.33
C GLY A 110 -7.06 -20.95 -37.30
N ILE A 111 -6.40 -20.05 -36.58
CA ILE A 111 -7.04 -19.23 -35.53
C ILE A 111 -7.99 -18.16 -36.09
N GLU A 112 -7.75 -17.68 -37.32
CA GLU A 112 -8.56 -16.60 -37.91
C GLU A 112 -10.02 -16.97 -38.24
N GLN A 113 -10.40 -18.24 -38.08
CA GLN A 113 -11.77 -18.71 -38.34
C GLN A 113 -12.73 -18.44 -37.16
N TYR A 114 -12.20 -18.19 -35.96
CA TYR A 114 -12.99 -17.95 -34.77
C TYR A 114 -13.27 -16.45 -34.66
N ALA A 115 -14.51 -16.05 -34.92
CA ALA A 115 -14.97 -14.66 -34.78
C ALA A 115 -15.48 -14.43 -33.36
N GLY A 116 -15.40 -13.20 -32.87
CA GLY A 116 -15.93 -12.82 -31.56
C GLY A 116 -15.25 -11.57 -31.02
N TRP A 117 -15.62 -11.23 -29.78
CA TRP A 117 -14.89 -10.26 -28.97
C TRP A 117 -13.93 -11.00 -28.06
N HIS A 118 -12.63 -10.95 -28.36
CA HIS A 118 -11.61 -11.65 -27.59
C HIS A 118 -10.93 -10.66 -26.62
N SER A 119 -10.78 -11.06 -25.37
CA SER A 119 -10.25 -10.26 -24.26
C SER A 119 -8.92 -10.81 -23.77
N GLY A 120 -8.92 -11.62 -22.70
CA GLY A 120 -7.74 -12.24 -22.12
C GLY A 120 -7.25 -13.47 -22.88
N VAL A 121 -5.94 -13.70 -22.85
CA VAL A 121 -5.29 -14.90 -23.38
C VAL A 121 -4.31 -15.47 -22.38
N ILE A 122 -4.50 -16.75 -22.03
CA ILE A 122 -3.65 -17.49 -21.09
C ILE A 122 -3.11 -18.74 -21.77
N THR A 123 -1.86 -19.08 -21.47
CA THR A 123 -1.16 -20.25 -22.05
C THR A 123 -0.88 -21.30 -20.98
N ALA A 124 -1.11 -22.57 -21.34
CA ALA A 124 -0.76 -23.75 -20.56
C ALA A 124 -0.70 -24.98 -21.48
N ASP A 125 0.13 -25.98 -21.17
CA ASP A 125 0.06 -27.32 -21.79
C ASP A 125 -1.00 -28.15 -21.05
N ILE A 126 -2.28 -27.97 -21.42
CA ILE A 126 -3.41 -28.50 -20.63
C ILE A 126 -3.59 -30.00 -20.80
N ASN A 127 -3.10 -30.54 -21.92
CA ASN A 127 -3.24 -31.94 -22.28
C ASN A 127 -1.93 -32.74 -22.06
N ASN A 128 -0.87 -32.05 -21.62
CA ASN A 128 0.42 -32.58 -21.22
C ASN A 128 1.14 -33.34 -22.36
N ASP A 129 1.04 -32.84 -23.59
CA ASP A 129 1.74 -33.38 -24.77
C ASP A 129 3.05 -32.66 -25.10
N GLY A 130 3.40 -31.63 -24.31
CA GLY A 130 4.59 -30.81 -24.48
C GLY A 130 4.42 -29.70 -25.52
N LEU A 131 3.21 -29.42 -25.98
CA LEU A 131 2.89 -28.27 -26.83
C LEU A 131 2.08 -27.26 -26.03
N MET A 132 2.44 -25.98 -26.15
CA MET A 132 1.69 -24.93 -25.46
C MET A 132 0.31 -24.74 -26.12
N ASP A 133 -0.77 -24.84 -25.33
CA ASP A 133 -2.14 -24.56 -25.73
C ASP A 133 -2.53 -23.11 -25.36
N ILE A 134 -3.61 -22.59 -25.96
CA ILE A 134 -4.07 -21.21 -25.77
C ILE A 134 -5.53 -21.19 -25.33
N TYR A 135 -5.82 -20.55 -24.20
CA TYR A 135 -7.18 -20.29 -23.73
C TYR A 135 -7.53 -18.82 -23.96
N VAL A 136 -8.63 -18.55 -24.68
CA VAL A 136 -9.06 -17.18 -25.06
C VAL A 136 -10.41 -16.86 -24.42
N CYS A 137 -10.41 -15.81 -23.59
CA CYS A 137 -11.60 -15.28 -22.94
C CYS A 137 -12.43 -14.40 -23.89
N ARG A 138 -13.76 -14.47 -23.73
CA ARG A 138 -14.74 -13.84 -24.61
C ARG A 138 -15.92 -13.33 -23.81
N GLY A 139 -16.45 -12.17 -24.18
CA GLY A 139 -17.49 -11.54 -23.38
C GLY A 139 -17.98 -10.19 -23.86
N GLY A 140 -18.11 -9.98 -25.18
CA GLY A 140 -18.42 -8.68 -25.79
C GLY A 140 -19.76 -8.03 -25.37
N PHE A 141 -20.18 -7.00 -26.12
CA PHE A 141 -21.34 -6.16 -25.79
C PHE A 141 -22.68 -6.91 -25.61
N LYS A 142 -22.91 -8.00 -26.35
CA LYS A 142 -24.18 -8.75 -26.33
C LYS A 142 -23.93 -10.22 -26.08
N ASN A 143 -24.89 -10.90 -25.45
CA ASN A 143 -24.90 -12.36 -25.39
C ASN A 143 -25.14 -12.93 -26.80
N THR A 144 -24.11 -13.51 -27.39
CA THR A 144 -24.15 -14.21 -28.68
C THR A 144 -23.55 -15.60 -28.54
N PRO A 145 -23.81 -16.55 -29.46
CA PRO A 145 -23.10 -17.83 -29.47
C PRO A 145 -21.57 -17.67 -29.52
N ASP A 146 -21.11 -16.55 -30.06
CA ASP A 146 -19.72 -16.13 -30.15
C ASP A 146 -19.20 -15.48 -28.83
N ASN A 147 -19.83 -15.76 -27.70
CA ASN A 147 -19.30 -15.36 -26.39
C ASN A 147 -18.61 -16.51 -25.65
N LYS A 148 -18.75 -17.75 -26.12
CA LYS A 148 -18.14 -18.89 -25.42
C LYS A 148 -16.62 -18.87 -25.56
N ASN A 149 -15.89 -19.00 -24.46
CA ASN A 149 -14.43 -19.07 -24.47
C ASN A 149 -13.90 -20.18 -25.38
N LEU A 150 -12.68 -19.97 -25.90
CA LEU A 150 -12.00 -20.91 -26.79
C LEU A 150 -10.84 -21.59 -26.04
N LEU A 151 -10.63 -22.87 -26.32
CA LEU A 151 -9.47 -23.64 -25.89
C LEU A 151 -8.80 -24.18 -27.14
N LEU A 152 -7.85 -23.43 -27.65
CA LEU A 152 -7.11 -23.72 -28.87
C LEU A 152 -6.01 -24.73 -28.54
N ILE A 153 -6.29 -26.01 -28.81
CA ILE A 153 -5.33 -27.09 -28.62
C ILE A 153 -4.33 -27.08 -29.78
N ASN A 154 -3.05 -27.04 -29.45
CA ASN A 154 -1.94 -27.10 -30.37
C ASN A 154 -1.80 -28.52 -30.94
N LYS A 155 -1.81 -28.63 -32.27
CA LYS A 155 -1.68 -29.90 -33.00
C LYS A 155 -0.27 -30.11 -33.56
N GLY A 156 0.67 -29.23 -33.19
CA GLY A 156 2.02 -29.15 -33.71
C GLY A 156 2.10 -28.36 -35.02
N GLY A 157 3.30 -27.83 -35.30
CA GLY A 157 3.55 -27.02 -36.50
C GLY A 157 2.70 -25.74 -36.56
N LEU A 158 2.46 -25.13 -35.40
CA LEU A 158 1.66 -23.92 -35.23
C LEU A 158 0.21 -24.06 -35.73
N LYS A 159 -0.39 -25.25 -35.61
CA LYS A 159 -1.81 -25.50 -35.97
C LYS A 159 -2.66 -25.60 -34.71
N PHE A 160 -3.78 -24.90 -34.68
CA PHE A 160 -4.65 -24.86 -33.51
C PHE A 160 -6.09 -25.25 -33.86
N GLU A 161 -6.72 -25.99 -32.95
CA GLU A 161 -8.12 -26.41 -33.04
C GLU A 161 -8.83 -26.09 -31.73
N ASP A 162 -9.96 -25.37 -31.79
CA ASP A 162 -10.79 -25.14 -30.62
C ASP A 162 -11.43 -26.46 -30.14
N GLN A 163 -11.24 -26.76 -28.86
CA GLN A 163 -11.82 -27.92 -28.19
C GLN A 163 -12.50 -27.54 -26.86
N ALA A 164 -12.83 -26.27 -26.62
CA ALA A 164 -13.41 -25.83 -25.34
C ALA A 164 -14.64 -26.62 -24.91
N GLU A 165 -15.59 -26.85 -25.83
CA GLU A 165 -16.81 -27.63 -25.59
C GLU A 165 -16.50 -29.10 -25.25
N LYS A 166 -15.49 -29.69 -25.89
CA LYS A 166 -15.09 -31.07 -25.64
C LYS A 166 -14.47 -31.22 -24.24
N TYR A 167 -13.66 -30.25 -23.83
CA TYR A 167 -13.05 -30.21 -22.50
C TYR A 167 -14.03 -29.75 -21.42
N GLY A 168 -15.15 -29.10 -21.77
CA GLY A 168 -16.13 -28.59 -20.80
C GLY A 168 -15.81 -27.20 -20.25
N VAL A 169 -14.92 -26.46 -20.92
CA VAL A 169 -14.46 -25.11 -20.53
C VAL A 169 -14.87 -24.02 -21.53
N ALA A 170 -15.89 -24.29 -22.36
CA ALA A 170 -16.52 -23.29 -23.22
C ALA A 170 -17.40 -22.35 -22.39
N ASP A 171 -16.77 -21.58 -21.50
CA ASP A 171 -17.43 -20.71 -20.53
C ASP A 171 -18.37 -19.73 -21.24
N PRO A 172 -19.66 -19.63 -20.85
CA PRO A 172 -20.62 -18.76 -21.51
C PRO A 172 -20.62 -17.32 -20.94
N GLY A 173 -19.83 -17.05 -19.91
CA GLY A 173 -19.77 -15.78 -19.20
C GLY A 173 -19.33 -14.61 -20.06
N TYR A 174 -19.51 -13.39 -19.55
CA TYR A 174 -18.80 -12.24 -20.10
C TYR A 174 -17.35 -12.24 -19.60
N SER A 175 -16.56 -13.20 -20.08
CA SER A 175 -15.20 -13.45 -19.58
C SER A 175 -14.24 -12.34 -19.97
N ILE A 176 -13.43 -11.93 -18.99
CA ILE A 176 -12.37 -10.93 -19.15
C ILE A 176 -11.02 -11.63 -19.20
N THR A 177 -10.69 -12.46 -18.21
CA THR A 177 -9.41 -13.18 -18.13
C THR A 177 -9.58 -14.51 -17.39
N ALA A 178 -8.50 -15.27 -17.24
CA ALA A 178 -8.49 -16.54 -16.53
C ALA A 178 -7.12 -16.81 -15.89
N THR A 179 -7.00 -17.87 -15.10
CA THR A 179 -5.71 -18.43 -14.68
C THR A 179 -5.80 -19.95 -14.54
N PHE A 180 -4.70 -20.63 -14.82
CA PHE A 180 -4.54 -22.06 -14.55
C PHE A 180 -3.78 -22.28 -13.24
N ILE A 181 -4.22 -23.22 -12.42
CA ILE A 181 -3.74 -23.48 -11.07
C ILE A 181 -3.88 -24.96 -10.74
N ASP A 182 -2.95 -25.54 -9.99
CA ASP A 182 -3.10 -26.89 -9.40
C ASP A 182 -3.56 -26.71 -7.94
N TYR A 183 -4.88 -26.61 -7.73
CA TYR A 183 -5.42 -26.18 -6.43
C TYR A 183 -5.44 -27.29 -5.37
N ASP A 184 -5.43 -28.56 -5.78
CA ASP A 184 -5.50 -29.71 -4.86
C ASP A 184 -4.22 -30.55 -4.82
N GLY A 185 -3.20 -30.17 -5.60
CA GLY A 185 -1.86 -30.75 -5.58
C GLY A 185 -1.78 -32.10 -6.28
N ASP A 186 -2.74 -32.43 -7.14
CA ASP A 186 -2.75 -33.67 -7.92
C ASP A 186 -1.89 -33.56 -9.20
N GLY A 187 -1.49 -32.34 -9.56
CA GLY A 187 -0.60 -32.02 -10.68
C GLY A 187 -1.31 -31.74 -12.01
N ASP A 188 -2.64 -31.93 -12.09
CA ASP A 188 -3.42 -31.46 -13.22
C ASP A 188 -3.76 -29.98 -13.04
N LEU A 189 -3.81 -29.22 -14.15
CA LEU A 189 -4.11 -27.78 -14.08
C LEU A 189 -5.62 -27.55 -14.18
N ASP A 190 -6.17 -26.94 -13.14
CA ASP A 190 -7.54 -26.44 -13.02
C ASP A 190 -7.65 -25.00 -13.52
N LEU A 191 -8.88 -24.53 -13.75
CA LEU A 191 -9.14 -23.27 -14.44
C LEU A 191 -10.10 -22.38 -13.64
N TYR A 192 -9.63 -21.18 -13.29
CA TYR A 192 -10.48 -20.09 -12.83
C TYR A 192 -10.76 -19.12 -13.98
N VAL A 193 -12.03 -18.80 -14.21
CA VAL A 193 -12.48 -17.85 -15.25
C VAL A 193 -13.11 -16.64 -14.58
N ASP A 194 -12.53 -15.48 -14.84
CA ASP A 194 -12.93 -14.18 -14.32
C ASP A 194 -13.97 -13.54 -15.24
N ASN A 195 -15.14 -13.22 -14.70
CA ASN A 195 -16.29 -12.73 -15.43
C ASN A 195 -16.74 -11.38 -14.88
N ARG A 196 -17.55 -10.66 -15.68
CA ARG A 196 -18.10 -9.37 -15.27
C ARG A 196 -19.62 -9.30 -15.41
N PRO A 197 -20.29 -8.38 -14.70
CA PRO A 197 -21.70 -8.11 -14.91
C PRO A 197 -22.01 -7.58 -16.31
N GLU A 198 -23.25 -7.77 -16.76
CA GLU A 198 -23.73 -7.25 -18.06
C GLU A 198 -23.87 -5.71 -18.05
N ARG A 199 -24.03 -5.11 -16.85
CA ARG A 199 -24.29 -3.69 -16.65
C ARG A 199 -23.14 -3.02 -15.92
N TRP A 200 -22.97 -1.75 -16.24
CA TRP A 200 -22.02 -0.85 -15.59
C TRP A 200 -22.59 -0.23 -14.31
N GLU A 201 -21.73 0.04 -13.33
CA GLU A 201 -22.03 0.77 -12.08
C GLU A 201 -23.38 0.37 -11.47
N ILE A 202 -23.53 -0.92 -11.19
CA ILE A 202 -24.69 -1.48 -10.50
C ILE A 202 -24.71 -0.95 -9.08
N HIS A 203 -25.87 -0.40 -8.70
CA HIS A 203 -26.14 0.08 -7.35
C HIS A 203 -25.95 -1.02 -6.31
N GLU A 204 -25.40 -0.66 -5.16
CA GLU A 204 -25.04 -1.55 -4.04
C GLU A 204 -26.22 -2.42 -3.58
N ASP A 205 -27.43 -1.87 -3.46
CA ASP A 205 -28.64 -2.63 -3.15
C ASP A 205 -28.91 -3.78 -4.13
N SER A 206 -28.57 -3.60 -5.40
CA SER A 206 -28.74 -4.64 -6.42
C SER A 206 -27.68 -5.72 -6.28
N ILE A 207 -26.43 -5.36 -5.98
CA ILE A 207 -25.34 -6.31 -5.70
C ILE A 207 -25.71 -7.16 -4.47
N LEU A 208 -26.07 -6.51 -3.37
CA LEU A 208 -26.46 -7.17 -2.12
C LEU A 208 -27.66 -8.09 -2.35
N ALA A 209 -28.68 -7.66 -3.10
CA ALA A 209 -29.83 -8.49 -3.41
C ALA A 209 -29.49 -9.68 -4.31
N VAL A 210 -28.53 -9.55 -5.25
CA VAL A 210 -28.03 -10.66 -6.07
C VAL A 210 -27.30 -11.67 -5.18
N LYS A 211 -26.36 -11.22 -4.36
CA LYS A 211 -25.58 -12.07 -3.43
C LYS A 211 -26.50 -12.79 -2.44
N GLU A 212 -27.48 -12.11 -1.84
CA GLU A 212 -28.46 -12.75 -0.94
C GLU A 212 -29.24 -13.85 -1.66
N ARG A 213 -29.65 -13.65 -2.91
CA ARG A 213 -30.36 -14.68 -3.69
C ARG A 213 -29.47 -15.89 -4.01
N MET A 214 -28.21 -15.67 -4.34
CA MET A 214 -27.22 -16.73 -4.59
C MET A 214 -27.00 -17.60 -3.34
N GLU A 215 -26.81 -16.95 -2.18
CA GLU A 215 -26.63 -17.64 -0.90
C GLU A 215 -27.88 -18.40 -0.46
N LYS A 216 -29.04 -17.74 -0.52
CA LYS A 216 -30.28 -18.27 0.07
C LYS A 216 -31.03 -19.25 -0.81
N TYR A 217 -31.00 -19.06 -2.12
CA TYR A 217 -31.82 -19.82 -3.06
C TYR A 217 -31.01 -20.59 -4.10
N GLY A 218 -29.69 -20.45 -4.11
CA GLY A 218 -28.84 -21.07 -5.13
C GLY A 218 -29.09 -20.55 -6.55
N GLN A 219 -29.59 -19.31 -6.68
CA GLN A 219 -29.89 -18.69 -7.97
C GLN A 219 -28.62 -18.07 -8.56
N GLU A 220 -27.89 -18.86 -9.34
CA GLU A 220 -26.69 -18.45 -10.07
C GLU A 220 -27.06 -17.91 -11.46
N ASP A 221 -26.34 -16.89 -11.92
CA ASP A 221 -26.40 -16.45 -13.31
C ASP A 221 -25.01 -16.67 -13.94
N PRO A 222 -24.84 -17.76 -14.71
CA PRO A 222 -23.54 -18.14 -15.27
C PRO A 222 -23.04 -17.15 -16.35
N LEU A 223 -23.79 -16.11 -16.69
CA LEU A 223 -23.29 -15.09 -17.61
C LEU A 223 -22.42 -14.04 -16.92
N VAL A 224 -22.55 -13.88 -15.59
CA VAL A 224 -22.08 -12.70 -14.84
C VAL A 224 -21.42 -13.05 -13.52
N THR A 225 -21.12 -14.33 -13.29
CA THR A 225 -20.38 -14.82 -12.12
C THR A 225 -19.11 -15.51 -12.57
N ASP A 226 -18.07 -15.43 -11.76
CA ASP A 226 -16.83 -16.16 -11.95
C ASP A 226 -17.08 -17.67 -11.85
N HIS A 227 -16.27 -18.44 -12.55
CA HIS A 227 -16.39 -19.90 -12.57
C HIS A 227 -15.07 -20.58 -12.27
N PHE A 228 -15.15 -21.70 -11.55
CA PHE A 228 -14.02 -22.56 -11.26
C PHE A 228 -14.27 -23.97 -11.81
N TYR A 229 -13.32 -24.47 -12.59
CA TYR A 229 -13.38 -25.74 -13.29
C TYR A 229 -12.26 -26.65 -12.82
N ARG A 230 -12.62 -27.81 -12.25
CA ARG A 230 -11.67 -28.86 -11.90
C ARG A 230 -11.33 -29.70 -13.12
N ASN A 231 -10.04 -29.93 -13.37
CA ASN A 231 -9.56 -30.92 -14.32
C ASN A 231 -9.78 -32.33 -13.77
N ASN A 232 -10.49 -33.20 -14.51
CA ASN A 232 -10.81 -34.54 -14.02
C ASN A 232 -9.70 -35.58 -14.30
N GLY A 233 -8.57 -35.16 -14.88
CA GLY A 233 -7.44 -36.03 -15.25
C GLY A 233 -7.71 -36.96 -16.45
N ASP A 234 -8.84 -36.78 -17.14
CA ASP A 234 -9.26 -37.57 -18.30
C ASP A 234 -9.45 -36.74 -19.58
N GLY A 235 -8.97 -35.48 -19.56
CA GLY A 235 -9.15 -34.51 -20.65
C GLY A 235 -10.53 -33.84 -20.64
N THR A 236 -11.22 -33.85 -19.51
CA THR A 236 -12.47 -33.11 -19.28
C THR A 236 -12.41 -32.30 -17.98
N PHE A 237 -13.25 -31.27 -17.89
CA PHE A 237 -13.37 -30.39 -16.74
C PHE A 237 -14.80 -30.43 -16.16
N SER A 238 -14.89 -30.24 -14.84
CA SER A 238 -16.15 -30.10 -14.12
C SER A 238 -16.24 -28.71 -13.51
N ASN A 239 -17.32 -27.97 -13.80
CA ASN A 239 -17.59 -26.72 -13.08
C ASN A 239 -17.94 -27.05 -11.61
N ILE A 240 -17.07 -26.64 -10.69
CA ILE A 240 -17.20 -26.88 -9.24
C ILE A 240 -17.24 -25.56 -8.46
N THR A 241 -17.59 -24.45 -9.10
CA THR A 241 -17.61 -23.09 -8.53
C THR A 241 -18.24 -23.04 -7.13
N ARG A 242 -19.42 -23.65 -6.95
CA ARG A 242 -20.10 -23.72 -5.66
C ARG A 242 -19.41 -24.65 -4.67
N GLU A 243 -18.99 -25.81 -5.12
CA GLU A 243 -18.38 -26.85 -4.29
C GLU A 243 -17.02 -26.39 -3.73
N ALA A 244 -16.27 -25.64 -4.53
CA ALA A 244 -14.99 -25.05 -4.18
C ALA A 244 -15.10 -23.76 -3.34
N GLY A 245 -16.31 -23.20 -3.12
CA GLY A 245 -16.50 -22.07 -2.20
C GLY A 245 -16.40 -20.67 -2.81
N PHE A 246 -16.54 -20.52 -4.13
CA PHE A 246 -16.49 -19.21 -4.80
C PHE A 246 -17.82 -18.43 -4.75
N TYR A 247 -18.87 -18.94 -4.10
CA TYR A 247 -20.14 -18.22 -3.95
C TYR A 247 -20.36 -17.62 -2.56
N PRO A 248 -21.01 -16.44 -2.48
CA PRO A 248 -21.48 -15.62 -3.60
C PRO A 248 -20.36 -14.76 -4.22
N ASN A 249 -20.24 -14.78 -5.55
CA ASN A 249 -19.44 -13.81 -6.31
C ASN A 249 -20.33 -13.03 -7.28
N TYR A 250 -20.07 -11.74 -7.40
CA TYR A 250 -20.70 -10.82 -8.36
C TYR A 250 -19.82 -9.58 -8.52
N GLY A 251 -18.54 -9.82 -8.75
CA GLY A 251 -17.49 -8.79 -8.88
C GLY A 251 -17.38 -8.28 -10.31
N TYR A 252 -16.72 -7.13 -10.50
CA TYR A 252 -16.37 -6.61 -11.83
C TYR A 252 -14.95 -7.05 -12.16
N GLY A 253 -14.78 -8.35 -12.39
CA GLY A 253 -13.48 -8.95 -12.64
C GLY A 253 -12.74 -8.31 -13.81
N LEU A 254 -11.50 -7.87 -13.56
CA LEU A 254 -10.60 -7.31 -14.57
C LEU A 254 -9.21 -7.96 -14.59
N GLY A 255 -8.76 -8.51 -13.47
CA GLY A 255 -7.43 -9.10 -13.34
C GLY A 255 -7.45 -10.26 -12.35
N VAL A 256 -6.70 -11.31 -12.65
CA VAL A 256 -6.56 -12.48 -11.77
C VAL A 256 -5.12 -12.96 -11.76
N VAL A 257 -4.63 -13.33 -10.58
CA VAL A 257 -3.33 -13.96 -10.39
C VAL A 257 -3.46 -15.05 -9.31
N ALA A 258 -2.68 -16.11 -9.46
CA ALA A 258 -2.65 -17.23 -8.52
C ALA A 258 -1.23 -17.54 -8.05
N GLY A 259 -1.13 -18.05 -6.82
CA GLY A 259 0.12 -18.49 -6.21
C GLY A 259 0.00 -18.71 -4.71
N ASP A 260 0.97 -19.41 -4.13
CA ASP A 260 1.04 -19.68 -2.68
C ASP A 260 1.59 -18.46 -1.94
N ILE A 261 0.74 -17.44 -1.84
CA ILE A 261 1.07 -16.12 -1.30
C ILE A 261 1.17 -16.13 0.24
N ASN A 262 0.51 -17.09 0.90
CA ASN A 262 0.54 -17.25 2.35
C ASN A 262 1.60 -18.26 2.84
N THR A 263 2.26 -18.97 1.92
CA THR A 263 3.33 -19.97 2.12
C THR A 263 2.92 -21.26 2.83
N ASP A 264 1.63 -21.63 2.81
CA ASP A 264 1.11 -22.88 3.40
C ASP A 264 1.21 -24.09 2.47
N GLY A 265 1.59 -23.88 1.22
CA GLY A 265 1.78 -24.91 0.21
C GLY A 265 0.58 -25.13 -0.70
N ALA A 266 -0.51 -24.39 -0.56
CA ALA A 266 -1.65 -24.38 -1.46
C ALA A 266 -1.71 -23.03 -2.21
N ASP A 267 -1.93 -23.06 -3.51
CA ASP A 267 -2.04 -21.82 -4.28
C ASP A 267 -3.37 -21.11 -3.97
N ASP A 268 -3.29 -19.81 -3.71
CA ASP A 268 -4.40 -18.89 -3.47
C ASP A 268 -4.73 -18.11 -4.75
N ILE A 269 -5.89 -17.42 -4.78
CA ILE A 269 -6.33 -16.61 -5.92
C ILE A 269 -6.66 -15.19 -5.47
N TYR A 270 -6.09 -14.19 -6.16
CA TYR A 270 -6.46 -12.78 -6.03
C TYR A 270 -7.16 -12.29 -7.29
N VAL A 271 -8.33 -11.67 -7.15
CA VAL A 271 -9.15 -11.10 -8.22
C VAL A 271 -9.32 -9.61 -7.99
N ALA A 272 -8.87 -8.82 -8.96
CA ALA A 272 -9.06 -7.38 -9.01
C ALA A 272 -10.45 -7.05 -9.54
N ASN A 273 -11.25 -6.35 -8.73
CA ASN A 273 -12.62 -5.94 -9.07
C ASN A 273 -12.72 -4.43 -9.23
N ASP A 274 -13.36 -4.01 -10.32
CA ASP A 274 -13.70 -2.61 -10.54
C ASP A 274 -14.90 -2.17 -9.64
N PHE A 275 -14.98 -0.89 -9.29
CA PHE A 275 -16.06 -0.25 -8.51
C PHE A 275 -16.24 -0.71 -7.04
N ILE A 276 -17.49 -0.63 -6.56
CA ILE A 276 -17.89 -0.84 -5.16
C ILE A 276 -17.72 -2.28 -4.69
N GLU A 277 -17.57 -3.25 -5.61
CA GLU A 277 -17.17 -4.58 -5.15
C GLU A 277 -15.69 -4.57 -4.83
N ASN A 278 -15.35 -5.07 -3.65
CA ASN A 278 -13.96 -5.18 -3.27
C ASN A 278 -13.28 -6.29 -4.06
N ASP A 279 -11.96 -6.22 -4.16
CA ASP A 279 -11.14 -7.33 -4.64
C ASP A 279 -11.48 -8.63 -3.90
N TYR A 280 -11.36 -9.76 -4.57
CA TYR A 280 -11.53 -11.06 -3.94
C TYR A 280 -10.19 -11.70 -3.68
N PHE A 281 -9.94 -12.01 -2.40
CA PHE A 281 -8.78 -12.79 -1.99
C PHE A 281 -9.25 -14.14 -1.47
N TYR A 282 -9.23 -15.14 -2.34
CA TYR A 282 -9.64 -16.50 -2.07
C TYR A 282 -8.47 -17.30 -1.52
N ILE A 283 -8.52 -17.62 -0.22
CA ILE A 283 -7.55 -18.48 0.43
C ILE A 283 -7.95 -19.93 0.30
N ASN A 284 -7.03 -20.76 -0.19
CA ASN A 284 -7.17 -22.20 -0.33
C ASN A 284 -6.84 -22.90 1.00
N TYR A 285 -7.78 -23.67 1.54
CA TYR A 285 -7.55 -24.38 2.81
C TYR A 285 -6.87 -25.75 2.64
N GLY A 286 -6.41 -26.09 1.44
CA GLY A 286 -5.73 -27.37 1.14
C GLY A 286 -6.64 -28.60 1.26
N ASN A 287 -7.96 -28.39 1.30
CA ASN A 287 -8.98 -29.45 1.38
C ASN A 287 -9.93 -29.41 0.18
N GLY A 288 -9.52 -28.72 -0.90
CA GLY A 288 -10.30 -28.49 -2.10
C GLY A 288 -11.36 -27.39 -1.98
N THR A 289 -11.26 -26.52 -0.98
CA THR A 289 -12.17 -25.37 -0.81
C THR A 289 -11.40 -24.07 -0.58
N PHE A 290 -11.98 -23.00 -1.12
CA PHE A 290 -11.53 -21.63 -0.99
C PHE A 290 -12.47 -20.82 -0.10
N LYS A 291 -11.96 -19.72 0.44
CA LYS A 291 -12.79 -18.69 1.08
C LYS A 291 -12.26 -17.30 0.79
N GLN A 292 -13.16 -16.42 0.35
CA GLN A 292 -12.86 -15.00 0.22
C GLN A 292 -12.68 -14.38 1.62
N ILE A 293 -11.50 -13.81 1.90
CA ILE A 293 -11.20 -13.17 3.19
C ILE A 293 -10.36 -11.88 3.08
N VAL A 294 -10.52 -11.09 2.00
CA VAL A 294 -9.71 -9.88 1.78
C VAL A 294 -9.77 -8.89 2.95
N LYS A 295 -10.94 -8.76 3.61
CA LYS A 295 -11.18 -7.87 4.76
C LYS A 295 -10.42 -8.27 6.02
N GLN A 296 -10.02 -9.54 6.11
CA GLN A 296 -9.25 -10.05 7.23
C GLN A 296 -7.74 -9.93 6.97
N LEU A 297 -7.33 -9.83 5.71
CA LEU A 297 -5.93 -9.83 5.31
C LEU A 297 -5.41 -8.45 4.89
N THR A 298 -6.29 -7.47 4.65
CA THR A 298 -5.90 -6.12 4.24
C THR A 298 -6.69 -5.08 5.04
N ASN A 299 -6.08 -3.91 5.25
CA ASN A 299 -6.81 -2.78 5.81
C ASN A 299 -7.61 -2.03 4.74
N HIS A 300 -7.12 -1.93 3.52
CA HIS A 300 -7.88 -1.37 2.40
C HIS A 300 -7.45 -1.97 1.06
N VAL A 301 -8.27 -1.78 0.04
CA VAL A 301 -8.00 -2.17 -1.36
C VAL A 301 -8.33 -1.01 -2.31
N PRO A 302 -7.92 -1.05 -3.59
CA PRO A 302 -8.32 -0.01 -4.54
C PRO A 302 -9.84 0.01 -4.79
N TYR A 303 -10.34 1.15 -5.26
CA TYR A 303 -11.75 1.32 -5.66
C TYR A 303 -12.00 0.94 -7.13
N TYR A 304 -10.99 1.07 -8.00
CA TYR A 304 -11.09 0.73 -9.42
C TYR A 304 -9.95 -0.20 -9.80
N SER A 305 -9.94 -1.39 -9.22
CA SER A 305 -8.86 -2.35 -9.44
C SER A 305 -8.87 -2.87 -10.87
N MET A 306 -7.71 -2.85 -11.52
CA MET A 306 -7.52 -3.25 -12.92
C MET A 306 -6.62 -4.48 -13.00
N GLY A 307 -5.40 -4.36 -13.51
CA GLY A 307 -4.43 -5.45 -13.52
C GLY A 307 -3.77 -5.68 -12.16
N THR A 308 -3.30 -6.91 -11.96
CA THR A 308 -2.66 -7.33 -10.73
C THR A 308 -1.56 -8.36 -10.98
N ASP A 309 -0.57 -8.40 -10.10
CA ASP A 309 0.55 -9.34 -10.18
C ASP A 309 1.17 -9.60 -8.81
N PHE A 310 1.80 -10.76 -8.68
CA PHE A 310 2.56 -11.18 -7.50
C PHE A 310 4.06 -11.11 -7.78
N GLY A 311 4.83 -10.62 -6.81
CA GLY A 311 6.29 -10.64 -6.90
C GLY A 311 7.00 -10.24 -5.61
N ASP A 312 8.11 -10.91 -5.31
CA ASP A 312 8.97 -10.67 -4.15
C ASP A 312 9.89 -9.46 -4.42
N ILE A 313 9.52 -8.27 -3.94
CA ILE A 313 10.19 -7.01 -4.28
C ILE A 313 11.41 -6.71 -3.39
N ASN A 314 11.51 -7.38 -2.24
CA ASN A 314 12.55 -7.15 -1.24
C ASN A 314 13.47 -8.37 -1.05
N ASN A 315 13.26 -9.43 -1.83
CA ASN A 315 14.00 -10.68 -1.82
C ASN A 315 13.95 -11.42 -0.48
N ASP A 316 12.85 -11.31 0.27
CA ASP A 316 12.65 -12.01 1.54
C ASP A 316 12.04 -13.42 1.39
N GLY A 317 11.72 -13.81 0.15
CA GLY A 317 11.09 -15.09 -0.18
C GLY A 317 9.57 -15.10 -0.07
N LYS A 318 8.93 -13.94 0.12
CA LYS A 318 7.48 -13.77 0.11
C LYS A 318 7.13 -12.81 -1.02
N GLU A 319 6.04 -13.08 -1.71
CA GLU A 319 5.57 -12.19 -2.77
C GLU A 319 4.63 -11.14 -2.20
N GLU A 320 4.76 -9.91 -2.72
CA GLU A 320 3.81 -8.82 -2.57
C GLU A 320 2.76 -8.84 -3.67
N ILE A 321 1.66 -8.11 -3.44
CA ILE A 321 0.58 -7.94 -4.43
C ILE A 321 0.59 -6.49 -4.91
N LEU A 322 0.77 -6.30 -6.22
CA LEU A 322 0.54 -5.01 -6.86
C LEU A 322 -0.82 -5.05 -7.57
N THR A 323 -1.67 -4.07 -7.30
CA THR A 323 -2.94 -3.86 -7.99
C THR A 323 -3.01 -2.41 -8.45
N VAL A 324 -3.22 -2.20 -9.75
CA VAL A 324 -3.22 -0.85 -10.34
C VAL A 324 -4.63 -0.28 -10.51
N GLU A 325 -4.67 1.04 -10.57
CA GLU A 325 -5.86 1.89 -10.54
C GLU A 325 -5.61 3.10 -11.50
N MET A 326 -6.58 3.99 -11.68
CA MET A 326 -6.55 5.12 -12.61
C MET A 326 -6.12 6.50 -12.05
N ARG A 327 -5.52 6.61 -10.86
CA ARG A 327 -5.14 7.90 -10.26
C ARG A 327 -4.07 8.65 -11.06
N PRO A 328 -4.35 9.88 -11.57
CA PRO A 328 -3.37 10.65 -12.34
C PRO A 328 -2.16 11.13 -11.52
N ASP A 329 -0.98 11.04 -12.13
CA ASP A 329 0.26 11.66 -11.61
C ASP A 329 0.31 13.17 -11.91
N ASP A 330 -0.19 13.58 -13.08
CA ASP A 330 -0.25 14.99 -13.45
C ASP A 330 -1.23 15.77 -12.57
N TYR A 331 -0.75 16.87 -11.99
CA TYR A 331 -1.56 17.69 -11.08
C TYR A 331 -2.83 18.21 -11.75
N LYS A 332 -2.77 18.73 -12.98
CA LYS A 332 -3.95 19.35 -13.61
C LYS A 332 -5.00 18.31 -13.91
N ARG A 333 -4.60 17.18 -14.50
CA ARG A 333 -5.47 16.04 -14.77
C ARG A 333 -6.09 15.50 -13.48
N SER A 334 -5.31 15.40 -12.40
CA SER A 334 -5.83 15.00 -11.08
C SER A 334 -6.94 15.93 -10.57
N LYS A 335 -6.92 17.23 -10.93
CA LYS A 335 -7.96 18.20 -10.52
C LYS A 335 -9.17 18.23 -11.43
N THR A 336 -9.02 17.91 -12.71
CA THR A 336 -10.13 17.89 -13.67
C THR A 336 -10.89 16.56 -13.69
N THR A 337 -10.31 15.50 -13.12
CA THR A 337 -10.92 14.16 -13.02
C THR A 337 -11.34 13.77 -11.59
N MET A 338 -10.96 14.57 -10.58
CA MET A 338 -11.31 14.32 -9.17
C MET A 338 -12.83 14.21 -8.97
N PRO A 339 -13.33 13.10 -8.38
CA PRO A 339 -14.73 13.00 -7.99
C PRO A 339 -15.03 13.92 -6.81
N ALA A 340 -16.33 14.06 -6.51
CA ALA A 340 -16.77 14.76 -5.32
C ALA A 340 -16.59 13.86 -4.09
N MET A 341 -16.17 14.44 -2.97
CA MET A 341 -16.24 13.77 -1.67
C MET A 341 -17.70 13.42 -1.33
N GLN A 342 -17.96 12.17 -0.95
CA GLN A 342 -19.28 11.72 -0.47
C GLN A 342 -19.14 10.95 0.85
N PRO A 343 -18.90 11.63 1.99
CA PRO A 343 -18.61 10.96 3.27
C PRO A 343 -19.75 10.06 3.74
N GLU A 344 -20.99 10.55 3.61
CA GLU A 344 -22.20 9.81 4.01
C GLU A 344 -22.34 8.49 3.24
N TYR A 345 -22.05 8.51 1.94
CA TYR A 345 -22.11 7.33 1.09
C TYR A 345 -20.96 6.35 1.39
N PHE A 346 -19.73 6.86 1.58
CA PHE A 346 -18.57 6.03 1.98
C PHE A 346 -18.83 5.26 3.28
N TYR A 347 -19.31 5.95 4.33
CA TYR A 347 -19.62 5.29 5.59
C TYR A 347 -20.83 4.35 5.50
N TYR A 348 -21.81 4.67 4.66
CA TYR A 348 -22.93 3.77 4.37
C TYR A 348 -22.46 2.45 3.74
N LEU A 349 -21.60 2.49 2.71
CA LEU A 349 -21.05 1.29 2.06
C LEU A 349 -20.35 0.38 3.08
N LYS A 350 -19.55 0.97 3.97
CA LYS A 350 -18.90 0.23 5.06
C LYS A 350 -19.91 -0.44 6.00
N GLN A 351 -20.97 0.28 6.38
CA GLN A 351 -22.02 -0.24 7.27
C GLN A 351 -22.78 -1.43 6.66
N VAL A 352 -22.97 -1.44 5.33
CA VAL A 352 -23.66 -2.54 4.62
C VAL A 352 -22.74 -3.67 4.18
N GLY A 353 -21.45 -3.61 4.53
CA GLY A 353 -20.53 -4.74 4.43
C GLY A 353 -19.39 -4.62 3.42
N PHE A 354 -19.30 -3.52 2.66
CA PHE A 354 -18.18 -3.29 1.72
C PHE A 354 -16.86 -2.97 2.45
N HIS A 355 -15.76 -3.01 1.70
CA HIS A 355 -14.41 -2.72 2.20
C HIS A 355 -14.15 -1.22 2.30
N ASP A 356 -13.14 -0.82 3.08
CA ASP A 356 -12.51 0.48 2.90
C ASP A 356 -11.76 0.46 1.55
N GLN A 357 -12.16 1.34 0.61
CA GLN A 357 -11.61 1.40 -0.76
C GLN A 357 -11.14 2.80 -1.14
N TYR A 358 -9.99 2.90 -1.81
CA TYR A 358 -9.38 4.18 -2.19
C TYR A 358 -8.96 4.23 -3.66
N MET A 359 -8.94 5.43 -4.25
CA MET A 359 -8.62 5.65 -5.67
C MET A 359 -7.12 5.91 -5.85
N HIS A 360 -6.30 4.86 -5.69
CA HIS A 360 -4.89 4.80 -6.06
C HIS A 360 -4.46 3.33 -6.19
N ASN A 361 -3.30 3.09 -6.82
CA ASN A 361 -2.69 1.76 -6.84
C ASN A 361 -2.42 1.27 -5.41
N ALA A 362 -2.53 -0.03 -5.17
CA ALA A 362 -2.11 -0.65 -3.92
C ALA A 362 -0.90 -1.56 -4.16
N LEU A 363 0.14 -1.43 -3.32
CA LEU A 363 1.27 -2.33 -3.23
C LEU A 363 1.23 -2.97 -1.85
N GLN A 364 0.55 -4.11 -1.76
CA GLN A 364 0.30 -4.84 -0.53
C GLN A 364 1.55 -5.62 -0.12
N PHE A 365 2.26 -5.09 0.88
CA PHE A 365 3.46 -5.67 1.48
C PHE A 365 3.12 -6.92 2.31
N ASN A 366 3.81 -8.05 2.10
CA ASN A 366 3.53 -9.29 2.80
C ASN A 366 4.23 -9.34 4.18
N ASN A 367 3.48 -9.21 5.27
CA ASN A 367 4.05 -9.22 6.63
C ASN A 367 4.47 -10.64 7.12
N GLY A 368 4.25 -11.68 6.31
CA GLY A 368 4.61 -13.07 6.59
C GLY A 368 3.73 -13.80 7.61
N ASN A 369 2.68 -13.17 8.11
CA ASN A 369 1.66 -13.78 8.96
C ASN A 369 0.29 -13.88 8.25
N GLY A 370 0.27 -13.72 6.93
CA GLY A 370 -0.94 -13.66 6.09
C GLY A 370 -1.57 -12.27 5.97
N PHE A 371 -1.14 -11.28 6.76
CA PHE A 371 -1.65 -9.91 6.67
C PHE A 371 -0.79 -9.04 5.73
N PHE A 372 -1.43 -8.14 5.00
CA PHE A 372 -0.78 -7.25 4.04
C PHE A 372 -0.97 -5.76 4.37
N SER A 373 0.05 -4.99 4.05
CA SER A 373 0.13 -3.55 4.31
C SER A 373 0.31 -2.79 3.00
N ASP A 374 -0.63 -1.95 2.57
CA ASP A 374 -0.41 -1.12 1.38
C ASP A 374 0.69 -0.07 1.64
N ILE A 375 1.78 -0.14 0.89
CA ILE A 375 2.91 0.79 0.95
C ILE A 375 3.08 1.63 -0.32
N SER A 376 2.08 1.66 -1.20
CA SER A 376 2.14 2.32 -2.52
C SER A 376 2.63 3.77 -2.50
N GLN A 377 2.23 4.54 -1.47
CA GLN A 377 2.58 5.96 -1.34
C GLN A 377 4.02 6.16 -0.89
N LEU A 378 4.51 5.34 0.04
CA LEU A 378 5.93 5.28 0.42
C LEU A 378 6.80 4.78 -0.72
N ALA A 379 6.34 3.75 -1.43
CA ALA A 379 7.06 3.14 -2.55
C ALA A 379 7.14 4.08 -3.77
N GLY A 380 6.26 5.07 -3.86
CA GLY A 380 6.22 6.04 -4.96
C GLY A 380 5.49 5.54 -6.22
N VAL A 381 4.67 4.49 -6.07
CA VAL A 381 3.94 3.82 -7.16
C VAL A 381 2.42 4.02 -7.09
N ASP A 382 1.92 4.89 -6.19
CA ASP A 382 0.48 5.16 -5.97
C ASP A 382 -0.23 5.92 -7.12
N LYS A 383 0.52 6.49 -8.07
CA LYS A 383 -0.01 7.30 -9.17
C LYS A 383 0.62 6.95 -10.50
N THR A 384 -0.19 6.37 -11.37
CA THR A 384 0.22 5.99 -12.72
C THR A 384 -0.80 6.33 -13.78
N ASP A 385 -1.79 7.19 -13.51
CA ASP A 385 -2.88 7.49 -14.46
C ASP A 385 -3.69 6.23 -14.81
N TRP A 386 -4.45 6.24 -15.91
CA TRP A 386 -5.35 5.13 -16.28
C TRP A 386 -4.63 3.81 -16.61
N SER A 387 -4.35 3.03 -15.58
CA SER A 387 -3.46 1.87 -15.63
C SER A 387 -4.19 0.58 -15.98
N TRP A 388 -3.48 -0.33 -16.65
CA TRP A 388 -4.00 -1.65 -17.04
C TRP A 388 -3.12 -2.78 -16.52
N ALA A 389 -2.13 -3.24 -17.28
CA ALA A 389 -1.23 -4.33 -16.88
C ALA A 389 -0.25 -3.84 -15.81
N ALA A 390 -0.07 -4.64 -14.77
CA ALA A 390 0.96 -4.49 -13.75
C ALA A 390 1.90 -5.69 -13.84
N LEU A 391 3.21 -5.48 -14.00
CA LEU A 391 4.18 -6.57 -14.10
C LEU A 391 5.39 -6.29 -13.22
N ILE A 392 5.71 -7.23 -12.32
CA ILE A 392 6.86 -7.18 -11.40
C ILE A 392 7.98 -8.08 -11.96
N SER A 393 9.07 -7.54 -12.50
CA SER A 393 10.16 -8.34 -13.09
C SER A 393 11.48 -7.59 -13.06
N ASP A 394 12.60 -8.29 -12.87
CA ASP A 394 13.94 -7.70 -12.92
C ASP A 394 14.34 -7.50 -14.40
N VAL A 395 14.31 -6.26 -14.87
CA VAL A 395 14.54 -5.93 -16.29
C VAL A 395 15.95 -5.42 -16.58
N ASP A 396 16.74 -5.07 -15.56
CA ASP A 396 18.14 -4.66 -15.72
C ASP A 396 19.15 -5.65 -15.12
N ASN A 397 18.67 -6.83 -14.72
CA ASN A 397 19.39 -7.96 -14.14
C ASN A 397 20.23 -7.60 -12.91
N ASP A 398 19.85 -6.58 -12.13
CA ASP A 398 20.59 -6.17 -10.94
C ASP A 398 20.26 -7.01 -9.68
N GLY A 399 19.27 -7.89 -9.77
CA GLY A 399 18.79 -8.76 -8.71
C GLY A 399 17.58 -8.20 -7.95
N LEU A 400 17.07 -7.03 -8.33
CA LEU A 400 15.87 -6.41 -7.76
C LEU A 400 14.76 -6.36 -8.80
N LYS A 401 13.54 -6.74 -8.42
CA LYS A 401 12.41 -6.74 -9.35
C LYS A 401 11.88 -5.31 -9.53
N ASP A 402 11.78 -4.88 -10.79
CA ASP A 402 11.22 -3.61 -11.23
C ASP A 402 9.73 -3.71 -11.54
N ILE A 403 9.06 -2.58 -11.78
CA ILE A 403 7.61 -2.55 -12.07
C ILE A 403 7.34 -1.89 -13.42
N PHE A 404 6.65 -2.61 -14.32
CA PHE A 404 6.05 -2.05 -15.53
C PHE A 404 4.53 -1.89 -15.36
N ILE A 405 3.99 -0.75 -15.82
CA ILE A 405 2.56 -0.47 -15.86
C ILE A 405 2.14 0.09 -17.22
N SER A 406 1.24 -0.60 -17.92
CA SER A 406 0.65 -0.09 -19.16
C SER A 406 -0.48 0.91 -18.89
N ASN A 407 -0.71 1.83 -19.83
CA ASN A 407 -1.51 3.01 -19.58
C ASN A 407 -2.26 3.51 -20.81
N GLY A 408 -3.36 4.19 -20.54
CA GLY A 408 -4.12 4.95 -21.52
C GLY A 408 -5.57 4.48 -21.59
N TYR A 409 -6.47 5.45 -21.76
CA TYR A 409 -7.86 5.15 -22.05
C TYR A 409 -8.31 6.02 -23.21
N ARG A 410 -8.93 5.41 -24.23
CA ARG A 410 -9.20 6.07 -25.52
C ARG A 410 -9.96 7.39 -25.35
N ARG A 411 -10.86 7.47 -24.37
CA ARG A 411 -11.67 8.67 -24.10
C ARG A 411 -11.75 8.96 -22.62
N ASP A 412 -11.43 10.19 -22.22
CA ASP A 412 -11.48 10.65 -20.83
C ASP A 412 -12.92 10.88 -20.36
N VAL A 413 -13.59 9.81 -19.96
CA VAL A 413 -14.98 9.86 -19.47
C VAL A 413 -15.12 10.37 -18.04
N TYR A 414 -14.02 10.60 -17.31
CA TYR A 414 -14.07 11.18 -15.96
C TYR A 414 -13.80 12.68 -15.92
N ASP A 415 -13.52 13.32 -17.05
CA ASP A 415 -13.37 14.79 -17.11
C ASP A 415 -14.67 15.48 -16.67
N ARG A 416 -14.59 16.26 -15.58
CA ARG A 416 -15.77 16.81 -14.90
C ARG A 416 -16.50 17.86 -15.74
N ASP A 417 -15.77 18.67 -16.51
CA ASP A 417 -16.33 19.70 -17.37
C ASP A 417 -17.05 19.08 -18.58
N THR A 418 -16.50 17.99 -19.12
CA THR A 418 -17.07 17.24 -20.24
C THR A 418 -18.28 16.43 -19.82
N ASN A 419 -18.22 15.77 -18.66
CA ASN A 419 -19.34 15.00 -18.11
C ASN A 419 -20.60 15.84 -17.95
N LYS A 420 -20.45 17.10 -17.55
CA LYS A 420 -21.58 18.05 -17.48
C LYS A 420 -22.24 18.24 -18.86
N LYS A 421 -21.44 18.40 -19.93
CA LYS A 421 -21.94 18.56 -21.30
C LYS A 421 -22.55 17.27 -21.83
N MET A 422 -21.94 16.11 -21.58
CA MET A 422 -22.45 14.80 -22.00
C MET A 422 -23.83 14.52 -21.42
N ARG A 423 -24.08 14.88 -20.15
CA ARG A 423 -25.40 14.73 -19.51
C ARG A 423 -26.52 15.50 -20.20
N GLU A 424 -26.21 16.58 -20.92
CA GLU A 424 -27.19 17.37 -21.68
C GLU A 424 -27.49 16.74 -23.05
N LEU A 425 -26.55 15.96 -23.61
CA LEU A 425 -26.68 15.29 -24.91
C LEU A 425 -27.29 13.89 -24.83
N LEU A 426 -27.11 13.19 -23.70
CA LEU A 426 -27.59 11.81 -23.53
C LEU A 426 -29.11 11.73 -23.41
N ASN A 427 -29.71 10.83 -24.20
CA ASN A 427 -31.08 10.40 -23.96
C ASN A 427 -31.13 9.52 -22.71
N LYS A 428 -31.75 10.05 -21.65
CA LYS A 428 -31.81 9.40 -20.33
C LYS A 428 -32.50 8.03 -20.30
N LYS A 429 -33.25 7.65 -21.34
CA LYS A 429 -33.97 6.36 -21.36
C LYS A 429 -33.08 5.18 -21.76
N ASN A 430 -32.10 5.40 -22.61
CA ASN A 430 -31.34 4.34 -23.27
C ASN A 430 -29.85 4.67 -23.42
N ASN A 431 -29.39 5.78 -22.82
CA ASN A 431 -28.01 6.26 -22.89
C ASN A 431 -27.46 6.41 -24.32
N THR A 432 -28.34 6.64 -25.31
CA THR A 432 -27.92 6.93 -26.69
C THR A 432 -27.85 8.42 -26.94
N VAL A 433 -27.23 8.79 -28.06
CA VAL A 433 -27.14 10.18 -28.55
C VAL A 433 -27.74 10.29 -29.95
N ASP A 434 -28.33 11.44 -30.26
CA ASP A 434 -28.88 11.71 -31.59
C ASP A 434 -27.77 11.91 -32.64
N SER A 435 -26.59 12.36 -32.22
CA SER A 435 -25.39 12.50 -33.04
C SER A 435 -24.18 11.93 -32.31
N LEU A 436 -23.69 10.78 -32.78
CA LEU A 436 -22.47 10.16 -32.26
C LEU A 436 -21.26 11.10 -32.45
N GLU A 437 -21.13 11.73 -33.62
CA GLU A 437 -20.04 12.68 -33.90
C GLU A 437 -19.98 13.82 -32.86
N GLN A 438 -21.14 14.38 -32.49
CA GLN A 438 -21.20 15.43 -31.48
C GLN A 438 -20.80 14.93 -30.09
N ALA A 439 -21.27 13.74 -29.71
CA ALA A 439 -20.94 13.13 -28.43
C ALA A 439 -19.45 12.81 -28.30
N LEU A 440 -18.88 12.18 -29.33
CA LEU A 440 -17.46 11.84 -29.36
C LEU A 440 -16.56 13.07 -29.47
N GLY A 441 -17.01 14.13 -30.14
CA GLY A 441 -16.27 15.38 -30.32
C GLY A 441 -16.09 16.20 -29.04
N ILE A 442 -16.85 15.93 -27.98
CA ILE A 442 -16.67 16.60 -26.68
C ILE A 442 -15.83 15.80 -25.68
N LEU A 443 -15.64 14.49 -25.90
CA LEU A 443 -14.82 13.63 -25.06
C LEU A 443 -13.33 13.82 -25.40
N PRO A 444 -12.48 14.28 -24.45
CA PRO A 444 -11.04 14.33 -24.67
C PRO A 444 -10.48 12.92 -24.93
N SER A 445 -9.42 12.85 -25.72
CA SER A 445 -8.71 11.62 -26.06
C SER A 445 -7.21 11.92 -25.97
N VAL A 446 -6.57 11.44 -24.91
CA VAL A 446 -5.16 11.73 -24.60
C VAL A 446 -4.39 10.43 -24.47
N LYS A 447 -3.44 10.20 -25.38
CA LYS A 447 -2.51 9.07 -25.28
C LYS A 447 -1.54 9.30 -24.12
N LEU A 448 -1.26 8.25 -23.36
CA LEU A 448 -0.43 8.30 -22.15
C LEU A 448 0.83 7.45 -22.31
N VAL A 449 1.87 7.79 -21.55
CA VAL A 449 3.11 7.02 -21.47
C VAL A 449 2.93 5.86 -20.50
N ASN A 450 3.45 4.68 -20.84
CA ASN A 450 3.53 3.55 -19.93
C ASN A 450 4.59 3.80 -18.85
N TYR A 451 4.33 3.39 -17.62
CA TYR A 451 5.29 3.57 -16.53
C TYR A 451 6.26 2.39 -16.44
N ILE A 452 7.52 2.69 -16.17
CA ILE A 452 8.53 1.70 -15.76
C ILE A 452 9.29 2.28 -14.57
N PHE A 453 9.43 1.48 -13.53
CA PHE A 453 9.93 1.87 -12.23
C PHE A 453 11.12 0.99 -11.84
N LYS A 454 12.27 1.61 -11.57
CA LYS A 454 13.44 0.92 -11.04
C LYS A 454 13.34 0.76 -9.52
N ASN A 455 13.46 -0.45 -9.02
CA ASN A 455 13.57 -0.74 -7.59
C ASN A 455 14.89 -0.17 -7.03
N GLN A 456 14.83 0.54 -5.90
CA GLN A 456 16.00 1.13 -5.27
C GLN A 456 16.64 0.22 -4.20
N GLY A 457 16.02 -0.92 -3.89
CA GLY A 457 16.48 -1.87 -2.87
C GLY A 457 16.08 -1.51 -1.44
N ASP A 458 15.28 -0.47 -1.26
CA ASP A 458 14.81 0.06 0.03
C ASP A 458 13.28 0.17 0.12
N LEU A 459 12.56 -0.65 -0.68
CA LEU A 459 11.11 -0.62 -0.90
C LEU A 459 10.60 0.63 -1.65
N THR A 460 11.49 1.51 -2.11
CA THR A 460 11.11 2.64 -2.96
C THR A 460 11.45 2.39 -4.43
N PHE A 461 10.70 3.07 -5.30
CA PHE A 461 10.84 2.95 -6.74
C PHE A 461 11.06 4.30 -7.41
N LYS A 462 11.85 4.29 -8.48
CA LYS A 462 12.13 5.48 -9.28
C LYS A 462 11.60 5.33 -10.70
N LYS A 463 10.81 6.31 -11.15
CA LYS A 463 10.33 6.41 -12.54
C LYS A 463 11.51 6.49 -13.53
N LYS A 464 11.51 5.63 -14.55
CA LYS A 464 12.60 5.51 -15.54
C LYS A 464 12.18 5.61 -17.01
N MET A 465 10.89 5.83 -17.31
CA MET A 465 10.32 5.85 -18.67
C MET A 465 11.24 6.48 -19.72
N LYS A 466 11.62 7.74 -19.55
CA LYS A 466 12.49 8.45 -20.51
C LYS A 466 13.94 7.95 -20.52
N GLU A 467 14.51 7.67 -19.34
CA GLU A 467 15.91 7.23 -19.21
C GLU A 467 16.13 5.84 -19.85
N TRP A 468 15.10 5.00 -19.80
CA TRP A 468 15.10 3.64 -20.34
C TRP A 468 14.47 3.52 -21.74
N GLY A 469 14.10 4.63 -22.39
CA GLY A 469 13.61 4.61 -23.77
C GLY A 469 12.14 4.22 -23.96
N MET A 470 11.36 4.23 -22.88
CA MET A 470 9.93 3.89 -22.83
C MET A 470 9.04 5.13 -22.69
N ASP A 471 9.24 6.16 -23.51
CA ASP A 471 8.50 7.43 -23.46
C ASP A 471 7.42 7.58 -24.55
N GLN A 472 7.08 6.49 -25.25
CA GLN A 472 6.04 6.49 -26.27
C GLN A 472 4.65 6.56 -25.65
N THR A 473 3.78 7.37 -26.25
CA THR A 473 2.40 7.52 -25.82
C THR A 473 1.47 6.64 -26.64
N SER A 474 0.54 5.94 -25.98
CA SER A 474 -0.50 5.13 -26.64
C SER A 474 -1.75 4.95 -25.75
N PHE A 475 -2.61 4.03 -26.17
CA PHE A 475 -3.67 3.41 -25.38
C PHE A 475 -3.29 1.94 -25.17
N SER A 476 -2.33 1.71 -24.27
CA SER A 476 -1.77 0.38 -24.01
C SER A 476 -2.61 -0.38 -22.99
N ASN A 477 -2.89 -1.65 -23.25
CA ASN A 477 -3.67 -2.53 -22.37
C ASN A 477 -2.85 -3.75 -21.93
N GLY A 478 -3.06 -4.93 -22.51
CA GLY A 478 -2.32 -6.13 -22.14
C GLY A 478 -0.82 -6.05 -22.44
N ALA A 479 0.01 -6.62 -21.56
CA ALA A 479 1.46 -6.68 -21.74
C ALA A 479 2.03 -8.00 -21.22
N ALA A 480 3.14 -8.45 -21.78
CA ALA A 480 3.83 -9.67 -21.36
C ALA A 480 5.36 -9.52 -21.50
N PHE A 481 6.09 -10.06 -20.53
CA PHE A 481 7.55 -10.20 -20.59
C PHE A 481 7.96 -11.58 -21.13
N GLY A 482 9.08 -11.60 -21.84
CA GLY A 482 9.80 -12.81 -22.23
C GLY A 482 11.10 -12.49 -22.95
N ASP A 483 12.02 -13.44 -23.03
CA ASP A 483 13.32 -13.28 -23.70
C ASP A 483 13.19 -13.68 -25.18
N LEU A 484 12.96 -12.71 -26.07
CA LEU A 484 12.57 -12.98 -27.47
C LEU A 484 13.77 -13.32 -28.36
N ASP A 485 15.00 -13.00 -27.96
CA ASP A 485 16.21 -13.32 -28.71
C ASP A 485 17.20 -14.26 -27.99
N ASN A 486 16.82 -14.76 -26.81
CA ASN A 486 17.54 -15.71 -25.97
C ASN A 486 18.90 -15.20 -25.47
N ASP A 487 19.02 -13.90 -25.21
CA ASP A 487 20.24 -13.32 -24.65
C ASP A 487 20.25 -13.23 -23.11
N GLY A 488 19.09 -13.40 -22.48
CA GLY A 488 18.88 -13.48 -21.04
C GLY A 488 18.53 -12.17 -20.36
N ASP A 489 18.23 -11.12 -21.10
CA ASP A 489 17.40 -10.03 -20.60
C ASP A 489 15.92 -10.22 -20.99
N LEU A 490 15.01 -9.50 -20.32
CA LEU A 490 13.58 -9.61 -20.58
C LEU A 490 13.12 -8.53 -21.55
N ASP A 491 12.57 -8.93 -22.68
CA ASP A 491 11.86 -8.07 -23.63
C ASP A 491 10.38 -7.91 -23.27
N LEU A 492 9.76 -6.87 -23.82
CA LEU A 492 8.37 -6.53 -23.51
C LEU A 492 7.52 -6.41 -24.77
N VAL A 493 6.37 -7.08 -24.75
CA VAL A 493 5.32 -6.97 -25.78
C VAL A 493 4.09 -6.29 -25.17
N VAL A 494 3.53 -5.30 -25.87
CA VAL A 494 2.35 -4.53 -25.41
C VAL A 494 1.29 -4.47 -26.50
N ASN A 495 0.05 -4.85 -26.17
CA ASN A 495 -1.13 -4.70 -27.01
C ASN A 495 -1.71 -3.28 -26.85
N ASN A 496 -1.94 -2.59 -27.96
CA ASN A 496 -2.46 -1.22 -27.99
C ASN A 496 -3.80 -1.15 -28.72
N VAL A 497 -4.70 -0.31 -28.21
CA VAL A 497 -5.92 0.09 -28.90
C VAL A 497 -5.62 1.20 -29.91
N ASP A 498 -6.14 1.04 -31.13
CA ASP A 498 -6.02 1.96 -32.27
C ASP A 498 -4.58 2.27 -32.77
N ASP A 499 -3.56 1.67 -32.17
CA ASP A 499 -2.15 1.77 -32.57
C ASP A 499 -1.53 0.39 -32.84
N PRO A 500 -0.42 0.30 -33.60
CA PRO A 500 0.36 -0.92 -33.68
C PRO A 500 0.81 -1.40 -32.28
N ALA A 501 0.83 -2.71 -32.06
CA ALA A 501 1.43 -3.30 -30.87
C ALA A 501 2.91 -2.89 -30.71
N PHE A 502 3.38 -2.75 -29.47
CA PHE A 502 4.76 -2.42 -29.18
C PHE A 502 5.58 -3.67 -28.90
N ILE A 503 6.77 -3.73 -29.50
CA ILE A 503 7.81 -4.72 -29.24
C ILE A 503 9.03 -3.95 -28.76
N TYR A 504 9.33 -4.03 -27.47
CA TYR A 504 10.50 -3.40 -26.88
C TYR A 504 11.61 -4.44 -26.76
N ARG A 505 12.71 -4.20 -27.47
CA ARG A 505 13.96 -4.93 -27.25
C ARG A 505 14.67 -4.36 -26.03
N ASN A 506 14.98 -5.20 -25.07
CA ASN A 506 15.92 -4.87 -24.01
C ASN A 506 17.35 -4.93 -24.56
N ASN A 507 18.16 -3.94 -24.22
CA ASN A 507 19.50 -3.73 -24.78
C ASN A 507 20.55 -3.90 -23.69
N LEU A 508 20.24 -4.68 -22.66
CA LEU A 508 21.15 -4.90 -21.57
C LEU A 508 22.41 -5.57 -22.13
N ASP A 509 23.57 -5.03 -21.77
CA ASP A 509 24.81 -5.62 -22.25
C ASP A 509 25.20 -6.84 -21.38
N ASN A 510 26.13 -7.65 -21.88
CA ASN A 510 26.66 -8.82 -21.17
C ASN A 510 27.45 -8.47 -19.88
N ALA A 511 27.32 -7.25 -19.33
CA ALA A 511 27.98 -6.87 -18.09
C ALA A 511 27.22 -7.39 -16.86
N GLU A 512 25.90 -7.44 -16.89
CA GLU A 512 25.09 -8.09 -15.85
C GLU A 512 24.85 -9.55 -16.18
N ASN A 513 24.62 -10.36 -15.16
CA ASN A 513 24.47 -11.80 -15.28
C ASN A 513 23.05 -12.20 -14.92
N TYR A 514 22.62 -13.35 -15.42
CA TYR A 514 21.28 -13.87 -15.17
C TYR A 514 21.27 -15.37 -14.91
N LEU A 515 20.15 -15.89 -14.43
CA LEU A 515 19.79 -17.29 -14.49
C LEU A 515 18.33 -17.38 -14.91
N ARG A 516 18.05 -18.19 -15.93
CA ARG A 516 16.68 -18.56 -16.30
C ARG A 516 16.45 -20.02 -15.95
N VAL A 517 15.31 -20.37 -15.38
CA VAL A 517 14.97 -21.74 -14.97
C VAL A 517 13.66 -22.18 -15.61
N MET A 518 13.70 -23.27 -16.37
CA MET A 518 12.55 -23.87 -17.02
C MET A 518 12.35 -25.29 -16.52
N CYS A 519 11.15 -25.59 -16.00
CA CYS A 519 10.78 -26.93 -15.56
C CYS A 519 10.45 -27.82 -16.76
N VAL A 520 10.87 -29.09 -16.72
CA VAL A 520 10.64 -30.06 -17.80
C VAL A 520 10.34 -31.46 -17.27
N ASN A 521 9.71 -32.28 -18.11
CA ASN A 521 9.48 -33.72 -17.92
C ASN A 521 8.66 -34.11 -16.68
N SER A 522 7.86 -33.19 -16.12
CA SER A 522 6.84 -33.55 -15.14
C SER A 522 5.79 -34.47 -15.80
N PRO A 523 5.32 -35.54 -15.14
CA PRO A 523 4.37 -36.48 -15.72
C PRO A 523 2.99 -35.88 -15.97
N VAL A 524 2.64 -34.82 -15.25
CA VAL A 524 1.47 -33.93 -15.40
C VAL A 524 1.97 -32.50 -15.17
N ASN A 525 1.36 -31.49 -15.78
CA ASN A 525 1.87 -30.11 -15.75
C ASN A 525 3.35 -30.04 -16.19
N SER A 526 3.63 -30.44 -17.44
CA SER A 526 4.97 -30.61 -18.03
C SER A 526 5.90 -29.40 -17.86
N MET A 527 5.32 -28.20 -17.80
CA MET A 527 5.98 -26.90 -17.69
C MET A 527 6.15 -26.41 -16.25
N GLY A 528 5.60 -27.12 -15.26
CA GLY A 528 5.73 -26.80 -13.85
C GLY A 528 5.12 -25.46 -13.46
N LEU A 529 3.94 -25.11 -13.98
CA LEU A 529 3.18 -23.96 -13.47
C LEU A 529 2.87 -24.19 -11.98
N GLY A 530 3.00 -23.15 -11.16
CA GLY A 530 2.95 -23.25 -9.70
C GLY A 530 4.25 -23.72 -9.04
N ALA A 531 5.26 -24.18 -9.79
CA ALA A 531 6.55 -24.57 -9.21
C ALA A 531 7.30 -23.35 -8.69
N LYS A 532 7.85 -23.50 -7.48
CA LYS A 532 8.62 -22.47 -6.77
C LYS A 532 10.10 -22.66 -7.02
N VAL A 533 10.78 -21.60 -7.39
CA VAL A 533 12.22 -21.58 -7.62
C VAL A 533 12.88 -20.60 -6.66
N THR A 534 13.78 -21.10 -5.83
CA THR A 534 14.57 -20.30 -4.87
C THR A 534 16.05 -20.45 -5.17
N ILE A 535 16.75 -19.33 -5.31
CA ILE A 535 18.21 -19.31 -5.46
C ILE A 535 18.87 -18.69 -4.24
N HIS A 536 20.05 -19.21 -3.88
CA HIS A 536 20.91 -18.62 -2.85
C HIS A 536 22.31 -18.36 -3.44
N TYR A 537 22.84 -17.17 -3.20
CA TYR A 537 24.16 -16.76 -3.68
C TYR A 537 24.67 -15.59 -2.84
N ASN A 538 25.96 -15.57 -2.47
CA ASN A 538 26.57 -14.43 -1.76
C ASN A 538 25.80 -13.95 -0.51
N ASN A 539 25.18 -14.86 0.25
CA ASN A 539 24.25 -14.58 1.37
C ASN A 539 22.93 -13.88 0.99
N ASN A 540 22.65 -13.70 -0.30
CA ASN A 540 21.36 -13.26 -0.82
C ASN A 540 20.48 -14.47 -1.17
N GLN A 541 19.19 -14.20 -1.28
CA GLN A 541 18.18 -15.11 -1.78
C GLN A 541 17.38 -14.40 -2.86
N GLN A 542 16.81 -15.14 -3.81
CA GLN A 542 15.69 -14.66 -4.62
C GLN A 542 14.67 -15.79 -4.78
N TYR A 543 13.40 -15.41 -4.91
CA TYR A 543 12.27 -16.30 -5.09
C TYR A 543 11.43 -15.89 -6.30
N VAL A 544 10.99 -16.89 -7.08
CA VAL A 544 10.00 -16.78 -8.15
C VAL A 544 9.14 -18.05 -8.15
N GLN A 545 7.81 -17.90 -8.22
CA GLN A 545 6.92 -19.00 -8.56
C GLN A 545 6.48 -18.86 -10.02
N ILE A 546 6.55 -19.96 -10.78
CA ILE A 546 6.30 -19.96 -12.23
C ILE A 546 4.78 -19.85 -12.47
N ARG A 547 4.38 -18.81 -13.19
CA ARG A 547 2.99 -18.56 -13.60
C ARG A 547 2.97 -17.82 -14.94
N THR A 548 1.94 -18.04 -15.73
CA THR A 548 1.80 -17.41 -17.05
C THR A 548 0.81 -16.24 -17.00
N ALA A 549 -0.35 -16.41 -16.36
CA ALA A 549 -1.32 -15.35 -16.13
C ALA A 549 -0.76 -14.27 -15.18
N ARG A 550 -0.42 -13.10 -15.73
CA ARG A 550 0.16 -11.98 -14.98
C ARG A 550 -0.31 -10.63 -15.54
N GLY A 551 -0.45 -9.64 -14.67
CA GLY A 551 -0.82 -8.28 -15.03
C GLY A 551 -2.27 -8.16 -15.48
N TYR A 552 -2.50 -7.94 -16.78
CA TYR A 552 -3.84 -7.70 -17.32
C TYR A 552 -3.99 -8.37 -18.67
N LEU A 553 -4.97 -9.27 -18.79
CA LEU A 553 -5.36 -10.01 -20.01
C LEU A 553 -4.29 -10.89 -20.66
N SER A 554 -3.10 -11.00 -20.09
CA SER A 554 -1.91 -11.48 -20.80
C SER A 554 -1.24 -12.67 -20.14
N SER A 555 -0.38 -13.33 -20.93
CA SER A 555 0.40 -14.49 -20.54
C SER A 555 1.90 -14.24 -20.76
N CYS A 556 2.68 -14.21 -19.69
CA CYS A 556 4.15 -14.20 -19.78
C CYS A 556 4.68 -15.61 -20.09
N GLU A 557 5.94 -15.69 -20.54
CA GLU A 557 6.59 -16.98 -20.76
C GLU A 557 6.69 -17.80 -19.45
N PRO A 558 6.60 -19.14 -19.49
CA PRO A 558 6.62 -20.00 -18.30
C PRO A 558 8.06 -20.26 -17.80
N VAL A 559 8.85 -19.20 -17.60
CA VAL A 559 10.27 -19.30 -17.21
C VAL A 559 10.54 -18.40 -16.00
N ALA A 560 11.16 -18.96 -14.96
CA ALA A 560 11.62 -18.16 -13.83
C ALA A 560 12.91 -17.42 -14.20
N HIS A 561 12.90 -16.09 -14.07
CA HIS A 561 14.03 -15.22 -14.38
C HIS A 561 14.64 -14.63 -13.12
N PHE A 562 15.97 -14.60 -13.06
CA PHE A 562 16.74 -14.03 -11.96
C PHE A 562 17.88 -13.18 -12.51
N GLY A 563 17.87 -11.87 -12.26
CA GLY A 563 19.07 -11.06 -12.41
C GLY A 563 20.06 -11.35 -11.28
N LEU A 564 21.35 -11.32 -11.59
CA LEU A 564 22.43 -11.72 -10.67
C LEU A 564 23.46 -10.61 -10.46
N GLY A 565 23.26 -9.45 -11.10
CA GLY A 565 24.23 -8.38 -11.19
C GLY A 565 25.58 -8.93 -11.67
N LYS A 566 26.63 -8.75 -10.87
CA LYS A 566 27.98 -9.28 -11.19
C LYS A 566 28.24 -10.73 -10.75
N THR A 567 27.24 -11.41 -10.18
CA THR A 567 27.42 -12.77 -9.64
C THR A 567 27.54 -13.79 -10.76
N GLN A 568 28.62 -14.59 -10.73
CA GLN A 568 28.94 -15.58 -11.76
C GLN A 568 28.51 -17.01 -11.39
N LYS A 569 28.19 -17.23 -10.11
CA LYS A 569 27.93 -18.55 -9.55
C LYS A 569 26.85 -18.45 -8.48
N ILE A 570 25.88 -19.34 -8.56
CA ILE A 570 24.80 -19.54 -7.60
C ILE A 570 25.19 -20.74 -6.72
N ASP A 571 25.07 -20.59 -5.41
CA ASP A 571 25.46 -21.64 -4.46
C ASP A 571 24.47 -22.80 -4.49
N LYS A 572 23.16 -22.48 -4.52
CA LYS A 572 22.07 -23.46 -4.55
C LYS A 572 20.86 -22.91 -5.31
N VAL A 573 20.28 -23.75 -6.17
CA VAL A 573 18.96 -23.58 -6.79
C VAL A 573 18.05 -24.68 -6.24
N THR A 574 16.89 -24.30 -5.69
CA THR A 574 15.87 -25.22 -5.19
C THR A 574 14.61 -25.06 -6.02
N ILE A 575 14.07 -26.16 -6.54
CA ILE A 575 12.80 -26.20 -7.25
C ILE A 575 11.84 -27.06 -6.44
N GLU A 576 10.67 -26.54 -6.09
CA GLU A 576 9.58 -27.26 -5.42
C GLU A 576 8.33 -27.23 -6.33
N TRP A 577 7.90 -28.39 -6.80
CA TRP A 577 6.65 -28.54 -7.56
C TRP A 577 5.44 -28.58 -6.60
N THR A 578 4.25 -28.33 -7.15
CA THR A 578 2.97 -28.32 -6.43
C THR A 578 2.71 -29.63 -5.66
N ASP A 579 3.09 -30.77 -6.25
CA ASP A 579 3.00 -32.12 -5.68
C ASP A 579 4.05 -32.45 -4.58
N LYS A 580 4.81 -31.42 -4.13
CA LYS A 580 5.90 -31.46 -3.14
C LYS A 580 7.15 -32.25 -3.56
N THR A 581 7.29 -32.52 -4.86
CA THR A 581 8.58 -32.98 -5.40
C THR A 581 9.59 -31.83 -5.34
N MET A 582 10.81 -32.11 -4.89
CA MET A 582 11.86 -31.12 -4.75
C MET A 582 13.15 -31.55 -5.47
N LEU A 583 13.78 -30.61 -6.18
CA LEU A 583 15.10 -30.74 -6.80
C LEU A 583 16.03 -29.66 -6.25
N GLU A 584 17.20 -30.06 -5.75
CA GLU A 584 18.26 -29.15 -5.31
C GLU A 584 19.49 -29.31 -6.21
N ILE A 585 19.97 -28.20 -6.77
CA ILE A 585 21.13 -28.15 -7.66
C ILE A 585 22.13 -27.16 -7.06
N ASN A 586 23.35 -27.62 -6.76
CA ASN A 586 24.40 -26.78 -6.18
C ASN A 586 25.38 -26.31 -7.26
N ASP A 587 26.11 -25.23 -6.96
CA ASP A 587 27.23 -24.74 -7.77
C ASP A 587 26.85 -24.41 -9.23
N VAL A 588 25.70 -23.78 -9.44
CA VAL A 588 25.16 -23.43 -10.76
C VAL A 588 25.87 -22.21 -11.32
N LYS A 589 26.22 -22.22 -12.62
CA LYS A 589 26.82 -21.06 -13.30
C LYS A 589 25.76 -20.05 -13.70
N ALA A 590 26.12 -18.76 -13.72
CA ALA A 590 25.29 -17.73 -14.33
C ALA A 590 25.29 -17.82 -15.88
N ASN A 591 24.44 -17.00 -16.50
CA ASN A 591 24.25 -16.78 -17.94
C ASN A 591 23.86 -18.05 -18.70
N GLN A 592 22.81 -18.70 -18.21
CA GLN A 592 22.25 -19.88 -18.86
C GLN A 592 20.76 -20.03 -18.58
N LEU A 593 20.09 -20.73 -19.50
CA LEU A 593 18.81 -21.38 -19.26
C LEU A 593 19.05 -22.76 -18.65
N LEU A 594 18.70 -22.93 -17.38
CA LEU A 594 18.74 -24.19 -16.66
C LEU A 594 17.43 -24.96 -16.85
N LYS A 595 17.51 -26.14 -17.47
CA LYS A 595 16.38 -27.07 -17.56
C LYS A 595 16.30 -27.92 -16.29
N ALA A 596 15.33 -27.63 -15.42
CA ALA A 596 15.07 -28.37 -14.20
C ALA A 596 14.20 -29.60 -14.49
N ASP A 597 14.83 -30.78 -14.50
CA ASP A 597 14.17 -32.04 -14.83
C ASP A 597 13.48 -32.65 -13.61
N TYR A 598 12.14 -32.69 -13.62
CA TYR A 598 11.31 -33.27 -12.54
C TYR A 598 11.77 -34.67 -12.12
N LYS A 599 12.26 -35.49 -13.07
CA LYS A 599 12.67 -36.88 -12.81
C LYS A 599 13.90 -37.00 -11.90
N GLN A 600 14.63 -35.90 -11.68
CA GLN A 600 15.75 -35.84 -10.75
C GLN A 600 15.32 -35.43 -9.33
N GLY A 601 14.08 -34.95 -9.17
CA GLY A 601 13.52 -34.55 -7.90
C GLY A 601 13.11 -35.73 -7.02
N THR A 602 12.88 -35.44 -5.74
CA THR A 602 12.38 -36.40 -4.75
C THR A 602 11.28 -35.76 -3.92
N LYS A 603 10.22 -36.51 -3.58
CA LYS A 603 9.19 -36.00 -2.66
C LYS A 603 9.79 -35.74 -1.29
N LYS A 604 9.69 -34.52 -0.80
CA LYS A 604 10.10 -34.11 0.54
C LYS A 604 8.93 -33.37 1.21
N ILE A 605 8.80 -33.54 2.52
CA ILE A 605 7.88 -32.73 3.32
C ILE A 605 8.68 -31.54 3.84
N THR A 606 8.45 -30.36 3.26
CA THR A 606 9.02 -29.11 3.78
C THR A 606 8.34 -28.80 5.12
N GLN A 607 9.13 -28.63 6.18
CA GLN A 607 8.60 -28.11 7.46
C GLN A 607 8.74 -26.60 7.45
N ALA A 608 7.65 -25.90 7.76
CA ALA A 608 7.69 -24.47 7.97
C ALA A 608 8.75 -24.11 9.03
N PRO A 609 9.50 -22.99 8.86
CA PRO A 609 10.42 -22.52 9.88
C PRO A 609 9.71 -22.32 11.21
N LYS A 610 10.27 -22.83 12.30
CA LYS A 610 9.78 -22.54 13.66
C LYS A 610 10.54 -21.35 14.22
N TYR A 611 9.85 -20.21 14.33
CA TYR A 611 10.40 -19.04 14.99
C TYR A 611 10.22 -19.11 16.50
N ARG A 612 11.19 -18.56 17.22
CA ARG A 612 11.09 -18.34 18.67
C ARG A 612 10.41 -16.98 18.89
N LEU A 613 9.10 -17.01 19.04
CA LEU A 613 8.30 -15.81 19.28
C LEU A 613 8.68 -15.15 20.61
N VAL A 614 8.62 -13.82 20.65
CA VAL A 614 8.79 -13.02 21.88
C VAL A 614 7.44 -12.86 22.57
N PHE A 615 6.38 -12.64 21.80
CA PHE A 615 5.05 -12.31 22.29
C PHE A 615 3.98 -13.34 21.86
N GLU A 616 2.96 -13.49 22.69
CA GLU A 616 1.66 -14.08 22.34
C GLU A 616 0.54 -13.10 22.71
N GLU A 617 -0.52 -13.01 21.90
CA GLU A 617 -1.70 -12.21 22.25
C GLU A 617 -2.42 -12.83 23.48
N GLY A 618 -2.60 -12.03 24.52
CA GLY A 618 -3.11 -12.47 25.82
C GLY A 618 -4.39 -11.77 26.28
N THR A 619 -4.97 -10.88 25.46
CA THR A 619 -6.01 -9.90 25.83
C THR A 619 -7.15 -10.47 26.68
N LEU A 620 -7.87 -11.51 26.23
CA LEU A 620 -9.02 -12.06 26.96
C LEU A 620 -8.66 -12.95 28.16
N LYS A 621 -7.44 -13.51 28.18
CA LYS A 621 -7.03 -14.44 29.23
C LYS A 621 -6.45 -13.72 30.43
N ASN A 622 -5.71 -12.64 30.20
CA ASN A 622 -4.99 -11.92 31.25
C ASN A 622 -5.76 -10.72 31.79
N ILE A 623 -6.79 -10.23 31.07
CA ILE A 623 -7.59 -9.07 31.48
C ILE A 623 -9.06 -9.45 31.49
N PHE A 624 -9.73 -9.32 32.63
CA PHE A 624 -11.18 -9.56 32.72
C PHE A 624 -11.91 -8.58 33.66
N PRO A 625 -12.99 -7.90 33.19
CA PRO A 625 -13.41 -7.76 31.79
C PRO A 625 -12.42 -6.89 30.97
N PRO A 626 -12.23 -7.10 29.65
CA PRO A 626 -11.36 -6.25 28.85
C PRO A 626 -11.95 -4.84 28.66
N PHE A 627 -11.09 -3.81 28.67
CA PHE A 627 -11.49 -2.44 28.32
C PHE A 627 -11.73 -2.34 26.81
N TYR A 628 -12.83 -1.70 26.41
CA TYR A 628 -13.16 -1.43 25.02
C TYR A 628 -13.37 0.07 24.83
N HIS A 629 -12.40 0.72 24.16
CA HIS A 629 -12.51 2.11 23.79
C HIS A 629 -13.55 2.26 22.68
N GLN A 630 -14.46 3.22 22.81
CA GLN A 630 -15.42 3.52 21.75
C GLN A 630 -15.77 4.99 21.81
N GLU A 631 -15.45 5.68 20.73
CA GLU A 631 -15.69 7.10 20.59
C GLU A 631 -17.17 7.42 20.43
N ASN A 632 -17.51 8.65 20.80
CA ASN A 632 -18.80 9.23 20.47
C ASN A 632 -18.93 9.45 18.93
N THR A 633 -20.14 9.81 18.49
CA THR A 633 -20.35 10.21 17.09
C THR A 633 -20.22 11.73 16.98
N PHE A 634 -19.00 12.21 16.72
CA PHE A 634 -18.72 13.60 16.36
C PHE A 634 -18.03 13.69 14.99
N ASP A 635 -18.31 14.78 14.25
CA ASP A 635 -17.84 15.00 12.88
C ASP A 635 -17.14 16.38 12.78
N ASP A 636 -15.83 16.39 13.02
CA ASP A 636 -15.00 17.60 13.00
C ASP A 636 -15.05 18.32 11.64
N TYR A 637 -15.31 17.61 10.54
CA TYR A 637 -15.32 18.18 9.19
C TYR A 637 -16.52 19.09 8.94
N LYS A 638 -17.58 18.99 9.75
CA LYS A 638 -18.70 19.96 9.70
C LYS A 638 -18.30 21.33 10.20
N GLU A 639 -17.41 21.39 11.19
CA GLU A 639 -16.89 22.63 11.75
C GLU A 639 -15.76 23.19 10.88
N GLN A 640 -14.83 22.33 10.44
CA GLN A 640 -13.70 22.72 9.60
C GLN A 640 -13.48 21.70 8.46
N LYS A 641 -14.10 21.98 7.29
CA LYS A 641 -14.19 21.04 6.15
C LYS A 641 -12.85 20.54 5.61
N LEU A 642 -11.82 21.38 5.59
CA LEU A 642 -10.52 21.05 5.01
C LEU A 642 -9.46 20.67 6.07
N LEU A 643 -9.89 20.17 7.23
CA LEU A 643 -9.00 19.52 8.20
C LEU A 643 -8.16 18.41 7.55
N PRO A 644 -6.89 18.22 7.97
CA PRO A 644 -6.08 17.10 7.50
C PRO A 644 -6.56 15.75 8.04
N TYR A 645 -7.06 15.71 9.27
CA TYR A 645 -7.69 14.54 9.92
C TYR A 645 -8.55 15.02 11.11
N SER A 646 -9.44 14.17 11.64
CA SER A 646 -10.37 14.50 12.73
C SER A 646 -9.64 14.57 14.09
N MET A 647 -9.99 15.55 14.92
CA MET A 647 -9.27 15.87 16.16
C MET A 647 -10.00 15.40 17.44
N SER A 648 -11.21 14.87 17.30
CA SER A 648 -12.02 14.39 18.43
C SER A 648 -11.65 12.97 18.91
N ARG A 649 -10.84 12.22 18.15
CA ARG A 649 -10.62 10.78 18.38
C ARG A 649 -9.16 10.41 18.62
N LEU A 650 -8.61 10.87 19.74
CA LEU A 650 -7.17 10.83 20.00
C LEU A 650 -6.75 9.91 21.15
N GLY A 651 -7.69 9.40 21.95
CA GLY A 651 -7.44 8.41 23.01
C GLY A 651 -7.61 6.95 22.53
N PRO A 652 -7.29 5.94 23.37
CA PRO A 652 -6.92 6.04 24.78
C PRO A 652 -5.42 6.08 25.04
N PHE A 653 -5.05 6.65 26.20
CA PHE A 653 -3.69 6.59 26.75
C PHE A 653 -3.62 5.67 27.97
N ILE A 654 -2.42 5.18 28.30
CA ILE A 654 -2.18 4.22 29.38
C ILE A 654 -1.11 4.76 30.32
N SER A 655 -1.31 4.56 31.63
CA SER A 655 -0.27 4.77 32.65
C SER A 655 -0.13 3.53 33.51
N VAL A 656 1.11 3.19 33.86
CA VAL A 656 1.47 2.00 34.65
C VAL A 656 2.11 2.45 35.95
N ALA A 657 1.69 1.87 37.07
CA ALA A 657 2.22 2.14 38.41
C ALA A 657 1.79 1.05 39.41
N ASP A 658 2.49 0.91 40.53
CA ASP A 658 2.03 0.10 41.68
C ASP A 658 1.07 0.97 42.53
N ALA A 659 -0.24 0.86 42.25
CA ALA A 659 -1.23 1.82 42.77
C ALA A 659 -1.66 1.51 44.21
N ASP A 660 -1.43 0.29 44.71
CA ASP A 660 -1.73 -0.13 46.08
C ASP A 660 -0.52 -0.59 46.90
N LYS A 661 0.70 -0.36 46.38
CA LYS A 661 1.99 -0.59 47.03
C LYS A 661 2.26 -2.05 47.36
N ASP A 662 1.77 -2.97 46.54
CA ASP A 662 1.96 -4.41 46.74
C ASP A 662 3.18 -4.99 46.00
N GLY A 663 3.92 -4.15 45.29
CA GLY A 663 5.11 -4.48 44.52
C GLY A 663 4.83 -5.00 43.11
N ARG A 664 3.58 -4.94 42.64
CA ARG A 664 3.18 -5.31 41.27
C ARG A 664 2.71 -4.08 40.52
N GLU A 665 2.94 -4.09 39.21
CA GLU A 665 2.49 -2.99 38.36
C GLU A 665 1.02 -3.17 37.98
N ASP A 666 0.23 -2.15 38.27
CA ASP A 666 -1.15 -1.93 37.84
C ASP A 666 -1.19 -0.95 36.67
N PHE A 667 -2.37 -0.75 36.07
CA PHE A 667 -2.50 0.26 35.03
C PHE A 667 -3.86 0.95 34.98
N TYR A 668 -3.81 2.24 34.63
CA TYR A 668 -4.97 3.05 34.26
C TYR A 668 -5.06 3.17 32.74
N VAL A 669 -6.28 3.08 32.21
CA VAL A 669 -6.58 3.37 30.80
C VAL A 669 -7.61 4.50 30.75
N GLY A 670 -7.26 5.57 30.04
CA GLY A 670 -8.16 6.68 29.77
C GLY A 670 -9.37 6.26 28.96
N ALA A 671 -10.51 6.89 29.22
CA ALA A 671 -11.76 6.64 28.51
C ALA A 671 -12.21 7.84 27.64
N PRO A 672 -12.96 7.56 26.57
CA PRO A 672 -13.58 8.60 25.78
C PRO A 672 -14.79 9.17 26.53
N HIS A 673 -15.29 10.30 26.02
CA HIS A 673 -16.53 10.92 26.48
C HIS A 673 -17.68 9.90 26.68
N ASP A 674 -18.46 10.08 27.75
CA ASP A 674 -19.56 9.23 28.22
C ASP A 674 -19.14 7.85 28.79
N LYS A 675 -17.83 7.58 28.95
CA LYS A 675 -17.33 6.34 29.57
C LYS A 675 -16.31 6.63 30.69
N PRO A 676 -16.33 5.84 31.78
CA PRO A 676 -15.36 6.01 32.85
C PRO A 676 -14.00 5.40 32.47
N GLY A 677 -12.93 6.07 32.89
CA GLY A 677 -11.59 5.49 32.92
C GLY A 677 -11.55 4.20 33.74
N CYS A 678 -10.60 3.32 33.43
CA CYS A 678 -10.52 1.99 34.03
C CYS A 678 -9.17 1.75 34.71
N LEU A 679 -9.19 1.30 35.96
CA LEU A 679 -8.01 0.87 36.70
C LEU A 679 -8.01 -0.65 36.83
N TYR A 680 -6.90 -1.28 36.43
CA TYR A 680 -6.72 -2.72 36.47
C TYR A 680 -5.63 -3.09 37.46
N MET A 681 -5.98 -3.91 38.44
CA MET A 681 -5.06 -4.34 39.48
C MET A 681 -4.49 -5.71 39.14
N GLN A 682 -3.17 -5.88 39.30
CA GLN A 682 -2.49 -7.15 39.08
C GLN A 682 -2.59 -8.06 40.32
N ASP A 683 -3.02 -9.31 40.13
CA ASP A 683 -2.97 -10.31 41.20
C ASP A 683 -1.66 -11.12 41.21
N ASP A 684 -1.44 -11.91 42.26
CA ASP A 684 -0.27 -12.81 42.40
C ASP A 684 -0.12 -13.82 41.25
N SER A 685 -1.19 -14.05 40.50
CA SER A 685 -1.20 -14.95 39.36
C SER A 685 -0.85 -14.27 38.04
N GLY A 686 -0.66 -12.96 38.04
CA GLY A 686 -0.36 -12.14 36.86
C GLY A 686 -1.59 -11.82 36.02
N HIS A 687 -2.80 -12.03 36.58
CA HIS A 687 -4.04 -11.61 35.93
C HIS A 687 -4.44 -10.22 36.42
N PHE A 688 -5.13 -9.48 35.56
CA PHE A 688 -5.62 -8.15 35.83
C PHE A 688 -7.13 -8.15 36.04
N GLN A 689 -7.56 -7.52 37.13
CA GLN A 689 -8.97 -7.37 37.48
C GLN A 689 -9.36 -5.89 37.52
N LEU A 690 -10.49 -5.57 36.90
CA LEU A 690 -11.03 -4.21 36.92
C LEU A 690 -11.41 -3.81 38.35
N LYS A 691 -10.80 -2.74 38.85
CA LYS A 691 -11.15 -2.10 40.12
C LYS A 691 -12.21 -1.03 39.91
N LYS A 692 -13.29 -1.11 40.69
CA LYS A 692 -14.34 -0.09 40.67
C LYS A 692 -13.93 1.12 41.49
N VAL A 693 -13.76 2.25 40.80
CA VAL A 693 -13.43 3.54 41.41
C VAL A 693 -14.62 4.49 41.19
N PRO A 694 -15.44 4.78 42.23
CA PRO A 694 -16.70 5.52 42.05
C PRO A 694 -16.56 6.93 41.48
N ILE A 695 -15.40 7.58 41.65
CA ILE A 695 -15.18 8.92 41.11
C ILE A 695 -15.00 8.91 39.58
N PHE A 696 -14.42 7.85 38.99
CA PHE A 696 -14.30 7.73 37.54
C PHE A 696 -15.67 7.65 36.85
N GLU A 697 -16.66 6.98 37.46
CA GLU A 697 -18.03 6.94 36.94
C GLU A 697 -18.72 8.32 36.98
N LYS A 698 -18.37 9.16 37.96
CA LYS A 698 -18.91 10.52 38.03
C LYS A 698 -18.27 11.46 37.01
N ASP A 699 -17.05 11.13 36.58
CA ASP A 699 -16.24 11.92 35.65
C ASP A 699 -16.19 11.30 34.24
N LYS A 700 -17.14 10.42 33.92
CA LYS A 700 -17.21 9.79 32.59
C LYS A 700 -17.56 10.76 31.44
N ASP A 701 -18.09 11.94 31.77
CA ASP A 701 -18.45 12.94 30.77
C ASP A 701 -17.20 13.62 30.17
N TYR A 702 -16.00 13.36 30.71
CA TYR A 702 -14.75 13.93 30.21
C TYR A 702 -14.11 13.02 29.16
N GLU A 703 -13.30 13.60 28.28
CA GLU A 703 -12.43 12.88 27.35
C GLU A 703 -11.03 12.75 27.98
N ASP A 704 -10.58 11.53 28.26
CA ASP A 704 -9.28 11.29 28.89
C ASP A 704 -8.15 11.21 27.86
N MET A 705 -7.15 12.07 28.05
CA MET A 705 -5.93 12.06 27.26
C MET A 705 -4.78 11.46 28.08
N GLY A 706 -3.57 12.06 28.04
CA GLY A 706 -2.45 11.60 28.84
C GLY A 706 -2.74 11.61 30.36
N SER A 707 -2.14 10.65 31.06
CA SER A 707 -2.22 10.51 32.51
C SER A 707 -0.86 10.23 33.13
N ALA A 708 -0.71 10.53 34.42
CA ALA A 708 0.50 10.25 35.19
C ALA A 708 0.17 9.85 36.64
N PHE A 709 0.91 8.87 37.15
CA PHE A 709 0.91 8.50 38.57
C PHE A 709 2.11 9.13 39.27
N PHE A 710 1.90 9.82 40.39
CA PHE A 710 2.95 10.42 41.22
C PHE A 710 2.40 10.77 42.60
N ASP A 711 3.27 10.98 43.59
CA ASP A 711 2.89 11.42 44.94
C ASP A 711 2.69 12.94 44.95
N ALA A 712 1.43 13.41 44.97
CA ALA A 712 1.13 14.83 44.85
C ALA A 712 1.20 15.58 46.19
N ASP A 713 0.92 14.91 47.31
CA ASP A 713 0.83 15.53 48.64
C ASP A 713 1.90 15.09 49.65
N GLY A 714 2.83 14.23 49.22
CA GLY A 714 3.99 13.79 49.99
C GLY A 714 3.66 12.71 51.02
N ASP A 715 2.52 12.04 50.92
CA ASP A 715 2.14 10.94 51.81
C ASP A 715 2.72 9.57 51.37
N GLY A 716 3.34 9.56 50.19
CA GLY A 716 4.00 8.43 49.57
C GLY A 716 3.08 7.57 48.71
N ASP A 717 1.76 7.78 48.70
CA ASP A 717 0.81 7.08 47.83
C ASP A 717 0.83 7.70 46.42
N LEU A 718 0.69 6.87 45.39
CA LEU A 718 0.68 7.39 44.01
C LEU A 718 -0.72 7.87 43.64
N ASP A 719 -0.88 9.18 43.53
CA ASP A 719 -2.06 9.88 43.01
C ASP A 719 -2.11 9.79 41.49
N LEU A 720 -3.29 10.07 40.91
CA LEU A 720 -3.49 10.00 39.46
C LEU A 720 -3.94 11.36 38.90
N TYR A 721 -3.14 11.95 38.02
CA TYR A 721 -3.53 13.10 37.21
C TYR A 721 -3.97 12.65 35.82
N VAL A 722 -5.11 13.18 35.35
CA VAL A 722 -5.68 12.89 34.02
C VAL A 722 -5.97 14.19 33.27
N VAL A 723 -5.37 14.32 32.08
CA VAL A 723 -5.59 15.44 31.17
C VAL A 723 -6.94 15.29 30.46
N SER A 724 -7.67 16.40 30.33
CA SER A 724 -8.94 16.43 29.60
C SER A 724 -8.76 16.97 28.17
N GLY A 725 -9.30 16.25 27.18
CA GLY A 725 -9.13 16.50 25.74
C GLY A 725 -10.43 16.72 24.95
N GLY A 726 -10.36 16.51 23.64
CA GLY A 726 -11.49 16.58 22.72
C GLY A 726 -11.66 17.91 21.97
N THR A 727 -12.57 17.93 21.00
CA THR A 727 -12.96 19.09 20.16
C THR A 727 -14.47 19.28 20.04
N GLU A 728 -15.27 18.43 20.68
CA GLU A 728 -16.72 18.35 20.52
C GLU A 728 -17.47 19.48 21.22
N PHE A 729 -16.78 20.22 22.10
CA PHE A 729 -17.36 21.19 23.01
C PHE A 729 -16.72 22.58 22.85
N ASP A 730 -17.44 23.63 23.25
CA ASP A 730 -16.91 25.00 23.25
C ASP A 730 -15.73 25.13 24.25
N GLU A 731 -14.67 25.83 23.83
CA GLU A 731 -13.41 26.01 24.57
C GLU A 731 -13.58 26.54 26.01
N LYS A 732 -14.75 27.06 26.39
CA LYS A 732 -15.03 27.62 27.73
C LYS A 732 -15.76 26.65 28.66
N LEU A 733 -16.15 25.47 28.20
CA LEU A 733 -16.89 24.54 29.02
C LEU A 733 -15.99 23.85 30.06
N PRO A 734 -16.51 23.57 31.28
CA PRO A 734 -15.76 22.88 32.34
C PRO A 734 -15.32 21.45 31.99
N ILE A 735 -15.75 20.92 30.85
CA ILE A 735 -15.39 19.57 30.37
C ILE A 735 -13.90 19.43 30.01
N TYR A 736 -13.21 20.55 29.79
CA TYR A 736 -11.76 20.59 29.59
C TYR A 736 -10.96 20.71 30.88
N GLN A 737 -11.60 20.64 32.05
CA GLN A 737 -10.91 20.65 33.33
C GLN A 737 -10.18 19.34 33.54
N ASP A 738 -8.85 19.40 33.66
CA ASP A 738 -8.02 18.27 34.06
C ASP A 738 -8.37 17.84 35.49
N ARG A 739 -8.10 16.57 35.84
CA ARG A 739 -8.53 15.95 37.11
C ARG A 739 -7.32 15.39 37.86
N LEU A 740 -7.22 15.72 39.15
CA LEU A 740 -6.30 15.09 40.09
C LEU A 740 -7.09 14.23 41.06
N TYR A 741 -6.74 12.95 41.11
CA TYR A 741 -7.36 11.96 41.98
C TYR A 741 -6.38 11.55 43.08
N ILE A 742 -6.74 11.86 44.33
CA ILE A 742 -5.93 11.54 45.51
C ILE A 742 -6.19 10.10 45.94
N ASN A 743 -5.13 9.32 46.08
CA ASN A 743 -5.12 7.91 46.48
C ASN A 743 -5.12 7.77 48.01
N ASP A 744 -5.58 6.63 48.52
CA ASP A 744 -5.56 6.29 49.96
C ASP A 744 -4.55 5.19 50.30
N GLY A 745 -3.62 4.92 49.37
CA GLY A 745 -2.63 3.84 49.45
C GLY A 745 -3.18 2.45 49.20
N HIS A 746 -4.46 2.34 48.92
CA HIS A 746 -5.14 1.10 48.56
C HIS A 746 -5.84 1.24 47.22
N ALA A 747 -5.34 2.10 46.33
CA ALA A 747 -5.91 2.38 45.02
C ALA A 747 -7.41 2.78 45.07
N ASN A 748 -7.86 3.42 46.15
CA ASN A 748 -9.16 4.08 46.18
C ASN A 748 -8.96 5.59 46.02
N PHE A 749 -9.55 6.11 44.94
CA PHE A 749 -9.33 7.48 44.55
C PHE A 749 -10.49 8.40 44.93
N SER A 750 -10.14 9.62 45.36
CA SER A 750 -11.06 10.73 45.62
C SER A 750 -10.63 11.98 44.89
N LYS A 751 -11.55 12.93 44.64
CA LYS A 751 -11.25 14.19 43.93
C LYS A 751 -11.63 15.39 44.79
N ASP A 752 -10.71 16.32 44.99
CA ASP A 752 -10.99 17.67 45.48
C ASP A 752 -10.96 18.65 44.29
N LEU A 753 -11.95 19.55 44.22
CA LEU A 753 -12.09 20.51 43.13
C LEU A 753 -11.22 21.77 43.32
N ASN A 754 -10.57 21.92 44.48
CA ASN A 754 -9.75 23.09 44.80
C ASN A 754 -8.24 22.84 44.64
N THR A 755 -7.84 21.63 44.25
CA THR A 755 -6.43 21.23 44.11
C THR A 755 -5.81 21.68 42.79
N LEU A 756 -6.61 21.94 41.76
CA LEU A 756 -6.14 22.41 40.45
C LEU A 756 -6.69 23.80 40.11
N PRO A 757 -5.92 24.64 39.39
CA PRO A 757 -6.46 25.86 38.81
C PRO A 757 -7.48 25.54 37.71
N ALA A 758 -8.28 26.54 37.33
CA ALA A 758 -9.23 26.39 36.25
C ALA A 758 -8.50 26.23 34.90
N ILE A 759 -8.58 25.02 34.33
CA ILE A 759 -8.02 24.68 33.02
C ILE A 759 -9.21 24.46 32.08
N ARG A 760 -9.27 25.24 30.99
CA ARG A 760 -10.39 25.23 30.04
C ARG A 760 -9.84 25.24 28.61
N SER A 761 -9.07 24.22 28.28
CA SER A 761 -8.44 24.05 26.97
C SER A 761 -8.16 22.58 26.74
N SER A 762 -8.36 22.08 25.52
CA SER A 762 -8.07 20.69 25.16
C SER A 762 -6.58 20.36 25.29
N GLY A 763 -6.25 19.24 25.91
CA GLY A 763 -4.89 18.78 26.20
C GLY A 763 -4.49 17.49 25.51
N SER A 764 -3.21 17.14 25.65
CA SER A 764 -2.62 15.94 25.05
C SER A 764 -1.86 15.11 26.07
N CYS A 765 -0.72 15.61 26.54
CA CYS A 765 0.22 14.89 27.37
C CYS A 765 0.45 15.59 28.71
N VAL A 766 0.95 14.81 29.67
CA VAL A 766 1.34 15.28 31.00
C VAL A 766 2.66 14.66 31.41
N LEU A 767 3.50 15.43 32.09
CA LEU A 767 4.71 14.96 32.76
C LEU A 767 4.71 15.50 34.19
N ALA A 768 5.05 14.63 35.15
CA ALA A 768 5.13 14.96 36.57
C ALA A 768 6.55 14.69 37.07
N GLU A 769 7.23 15.72 37.58
CA GLU A 769 8.62 15.66 38.08
C GLU A 769 8.93 16.91 38.93
N ASP A 770 9.90 16.83 39.84
CA ASP A 770 10.40 17.99 40.61
C ASP A 770 11.30 18.87 39.72
N PHE A 771 10.71 19.88 39.07
CA PHE A 771 11.41 20.68 38.07
C PHE A 771 12.31 21.76 38.66
N ASP A 772 11.88 22.38 39.76
CA ASP A 772 12.59 23.50 40.35
C ASP A 772 13.54 23.10 41.49
N GLY A 773 13.51 21.82 41.87
CA GLY A 773 14.39 21.19 42.86
C GLY A 773 14.01 21.51 44.30
N ASP A 774 12.75 21.87 44.57
CA ASP A 774 12.25 22.17 45.91
C ASP A 774 11.73 20.94 46.67
N GLY A 775 11.63 19.80 45.98
CA GLY A 775 11.30 18.50 46.55
C GLY A 775 9.84 18.09 46.39
N ASP A 776 8.99 18.92 45.78
CA ASP A 776 7.65 18.53 45.38
C ASP A 776 7.48 18.34 43.87
N ILE A 777 6.58 17.43 43.51
CA ILE A 777 6.36 17.05 42.11
C ILE A 777 5.44 18.08 41.45
N ASP A 778 5.98 18.75 40.43
CA ASP A 778 5.29 19.71 39.57
C ASP A 778 4.76 19.05 38.30
N ILE A 779 3.94 19.78 37.53
CA ILE A 779 3.33 19.27 36.30
C ILE A 779 3.59 20.17 35.10
N PHE A 780 4.07 19.57 34.00
CA PHE A 780 3.92 20.12 32.67
C PHE A 780 2.75 19.46 31.93
N ARG A 781 1.87 20.28 31.35
CA ARG A 781 0.70 19.83 30.59
C ARG A 781 0.65 20.49 29.21
N GLY A 782 0.69 19.66 28.17
CA GLY A 782 0.68 20.09 26.77
C GLY A 782 -0.71 20.47 26.26
N GLY A 783 -0.81 21.60 25.55
CA GLY A 783 -2.02 21.97 24.80
C GLY A 783 -2.11 21.22 23.47
N ARG A 784 -3.28 20.64 23.15
CA ARG A 784 -3.46 19.83 21.92
C ARG A 784 -4.06 20.60 20.75
N THR A 785 -5.21 21.21 20.96
CA THR A 785 -6.00 21.90 19.93
C THR A 785 -6.96 22.91 20.56
N ILE A 786 -7.47 23.85 19.77
CA ILE A 786 -8.56 24.74 20.17
C ILE A 786 -9.80 24.33 19.35
N PRO A 787 -10.92 23.95 19.99
CA PRO A 787 -12.15 23.57 19.29
C PRO A 787 -12.56 24.59 18.22
N GLY A 788 -12.74 24.11 16.98
CA GLY A 788 -13.14 24.92 15.81
C GLY A 788 -12.09 25.92 15.30
N LYS A 789 -10.85 25.87 15.80
CA LYS A 789 -9.78 26.82 15.42
C LYS A 789 -8.46 26.15 15.08
N TYR A 790 -8.45 24.93 14.55
CA TYR A 790 -7.22 24.36 14.02
C TYR A 790 -6.70 25.24 12.85
N PRO A 791 -5.38 25.53 12.73
CA PRO A 791 -4.26 25.01 13.52
C PRO A 791 -3.73 25.98 14.61
N TYR A 792 -4.56 26.87 15.18
CA TYR A 792 -4.09 27.82 16.19
C TYR A 792 -3.49 27.12 17.42
N THR A 793 -2.39 27.69 17.92
CA THR A 793 -1.67 27.18 19.10
C THR A 793 -2.54 27.22 20.37
N PRO A 794 -2.85 26.07 20.99
CA PRO A 794 -3.53 25.97 22.27
C PRO A 794 -2.63 26.39 23.44
N LYS A 795 -3.21 26.53 24.64
CA LYS A 795 -2.45 26.81 25.86
C LYS A 795 -1.83 25.55 26.43
N SER A 796 -0.53 25.62 26.74
CA SER A 796 0.17 24.68 27.63
C SER A 796 0.32 25.27 29.03
N TYR A 797 0.60 24.43 30.02
CA TYR A 797 0.63 24.80 31.43
C TYR A 797 1.86 24.22 32.13
N TYR A 798 2.44 25.03 33.01
CA TYR A 798 3.29 24.59 34.11
C TYR A 798 2.51 24.84 35.41
N LEU A 799 2.26 23.78 36.15
CA LEU A 799 1.54 23.81 37.41
C LEU A 799 2.54 23.52 38.54
N GLU A 800 2.77 24.53 39.37
CA GLU A 800 3.64 24.47 40.55
C GLU A 800 2.84 23.86 41.70
N ASN A 801 3.38 22.81 42.33
CA ASN A 801 2.83 22.21 43.54
C ASN A 801 3.25 23.03 44.77
N ASN A 802 2.64 22.76 45.92
CA ASN A 802 3.01 23.38 47.19
C ASN A 802 3.39 22.35 48.26
N GLY A 803 3.72 21.15 47.83
CA GLY A 803 3.97 19.97 48.66
C GLY A 803 2.75 19.45 49.44
N LYS A 804 1.52 19.79 49.04
CA LYS A 804 0.27 19.31 49.68
C LYS A 804 -0.81 18.96 48.65
N GLY A 805 -0.42 18.61 47.43
CA GLY A 805 -1.32 18.26 46.35
C GLY A 805 -2.20 19.42 45.86
N THR A 806 -1.80 20.67 46.08
CA THR A 806 -2.51 21.86 45.58
C THR A 806 -1.62 22.63 44.62
N PHE A 807 -2.07 22.73 43.37
CA PHE A 807 -1.31 23.28 42.27
C PHE A 807 -1.74 24.71 41.91
N SER A 808 -0.80 25.49 41.39
CA SER A 808 -1.05 26.82 40.86
C SER A 808 -0.46 27.00 39.46
N ASP A 809 -1.19 27.67 38.55
CA ASP A 809 -0.68 27.95 37.21
C ASP A 809 0.39 29.04 37.27
N LYS A 810 1.65 28.63 37.13
CA LYS A 810 2.84 29.49 37.15
C LYS A 810 3.46 29.69 35.77
N THR A 811 2.78 29.24 34.71
CA THR A 811 3.32 29.22 33.35
C THR A 811 3.86 30.58 32.91
N ASP A 812 3.10 31.66 33.09
CA ASP A 812 3.54 32.98 32.60
C ASP A 812 4.62 33.62 33.50
N GLU A 813 4.74 33.18 34.76
CA GLU A 813 5.80 33.60 35.68
C GLU A 813 7.14 32.93 35.31
N ILE A 814 7.07 31.63 34.99
CA ILE A 814 8.23 30.78 34.67
C ILE A 814 8.66 30.91 33.21
N SER A 815 7.72 31.03 32.27
CA SER A 815 7.96 31.27 30.83
C SER A 815 6.69 31.58 30.02
N SER A 816 6.54 32.82 29.56
CA SER A 816 5.45 33.20 28.64
C SER A 816 5.50 32.47 27.29
N GLU A 817 6.69 32.01 26.86
CA GLU A 817 6.83 31.24 25.62
C GLU A 817 6.33 29.80 25.78
N LEU A 818 6.40 29.23 26.99
CA LEU A 818 5.89 27.90 27.28
C LEU A 818 4.36 27.84 27.14
N ARG A 819 3.66 28.95 27.46
CA ARG A 819 2.20 29.06 27.34
C ARG A 819 1.70 28.75 25.93
N LEU A 820 2.43 29.18 24.91
CA LEU A 820 2.08 29.02 23.49
C LEU A 820 3.19 28.24 22.77
N SER A 821 3.51 27.06 23.30
CA SER A 821 4.62 26.24 22.83
C SER A 821 4.36 25.48 21.53
N GLY A 822 3.10 25.32 21.11
CA GLY A 822 2.69 24.64 19.89
C GLY A 822 1.45 23.75 20.09
N MET A 823 1.09 22.95 19.08
CA MET A 823 0.11 21.87 19.21
C MET A 823 0.84 20.61 19.69
N VAL A 824 1.10 20.55 21.00
CA VAL A 824 1.93 19.52 21.63
C VAL A 824 1.19 18.19 21.61
N THR A 825 1.88 17.12 21.26
CA THR A 825 1.38 15.73 21.27
C THR A 825 2.11 14.88 22.29
N SER A 826 3.40 15.15 22.51
CA SER A 826 4.26 14.43 23.44
C SER A 826 5.35 15.33 23.98
N ALA A 827 5.82 15.02 25.18
CA ALA A 827 6.93 15.69 25.82
C ALA A 827 7.84 14.66 26.52
N ALA A 828 9.09 15.02 26.75
CA ALA A 828 10.05 14.24 27.52
C ALA A 828 10.97 15.15 28.34
N TRP A 829 11.55 14.62 29.41
CA TRP A 829 12.57 15.28 30.22
C TRP A 829 13.87 14.50 30.14
N ALA A 830 14.95 15.16 29.73
CA ALA A 830 16.26 14.53 29.64
C ALA A 830 17.36 15.58 29.73
N ASP A 831 18.48 15.21 30.34
CA ASP A 831 19.73 15.96 30.25
C ASP A 831 20.35 15.65 28.87
N ILE A 832 20.11 16.53 27.90
CA ILE A 832 20.57 16.34 26.52
C ILE A 832 21.90 17.04 26.25
N ASN A 833 22.41 17.81 27.22
CA ASN A 833 23.61 18.63 27.06
C ASN A 833 24.76 18.21 28.00
N GLY A 834 24.51 17.28 28.94
CA GLY A 834 25.45 16.73 29.90
C GLY A 834 25.74 17.61 31.11
N ASP A 835 24.91 18.61 31.41
CA ASP A 835 25.11 19.55 32.53
C ASP A 835 24.42 19.11 33.84
N GLN A 836 23.83 17.91 33.86
CA GLN A 836 23.07 17.31 34.96
C GLN A 836 21.74 18.02 35.25
N GLN A 837 21.31 18.94 34.38
CA GLN A 837 20.01 19.57 34.43
C GLN A 837 19.17 19.09 33.25
N LYS A 838 18.00 18.50 33.53
CA LYS A 838 17.12 18.02 32.45
C LYS A 838 16.47 19.20 31.72
N GLU A 839 16.43 19.11 30.40
CA GLU A 839 15.61 19.97 29.54
C GLU A 839 14.20 19.41 29.33
N LEU A 840 13.24 20.31 29.08
CA LEU A 840 11.94 19.95 28.55
C LEU A 840 12.00 19.86 27.03
N LEU A 841 11.76 18.66 26.51
CA LEU A 841 11.66 18.38 25.08
C LEU A 841 10.19 18.29 24.69
N LEU A 842 9.78 19.04 23.66
CA LEU A 842 8.42 19.04 23.14
C LEU A 842 8.39 18.59 21.68
N ALA A 843 7.42 17.73 21.39
CA ALA A 843 7.02 17.31 20.05
C ALA A 843 5.55 17.66 19.82
N GLY A 844 5.22 18.02 18.58
CA GLY A 844 3.88 18.38 18.20
C GLY A 844 3.73 18.58 16.70
N GLU A 845 2.51 18.96 16.31
CA GLU A 845 2.22 19.25 14.91
C GLU A 845 2.67 20.63 14.48
N TRP A 846 3.21 20.69 13.27
CA TRP A 846 3.67 21.90 12.59
C TRP A 846 4.79 22.66 13.32
N MET A 847 5.46 21.99 14.24
CA MET A 847 6.54 22.56 15.04
C MET A 847 7.79 21.70 14.95
N PRO A 848 8.99 22.29 15.09
CA PRO A 848 10.22 21.53 15.24
C PRO A 848 10.26 20.85 16.61
N ILE A 849 11.17 19.88 16.78
CA ILE A 849 11.56 19.44 18.12
C ILE A 849 12.01 20.68 18.90
N THR A 850 11.34 20.95 20.01
CA THR A 850 11.48 22.21 20.74
C THR A 850 12.05 21.92 22.13
N VAL A 851 13.08 22.67 22.51
CA VAL A 851 13.78 22.50 23.79
C VAL A 851 13.55 23.73 24.66
N PHE A 852 13.17 23.52 25.92
CA PHE A 852 13.23 24.54 26.96
C PHE A 852 14.27 24.14 28.01
N GLU A 853 15.25 25.02 28.21
CA GLU A 853 16.25 24.87 29.26
C GLU A 853 15.74 25.49 30.56
N PHE A 854 15.98 24.86 31.69
CA PHE A 854 15.61 25.42 32.99
C PHE A 854 16.75 26.24 33.57
N LYS A 855 16.68 27.57 33.53
CA LYS A 855 17.76 28.47 33.99
C LYS A 855 17.22 29.57 34.87
N ASP A 856 17.92 29.85 35.97
CA ASP A 856 17.53 30.89 36.94
C ASP A 856 16.06 30.78 37.41
N LYS A 857 15.61 29.54 37.69
CA LYS A 857 14.22 29.19 38.05
C LYS A 857 13.19 29.55 36.96
N LYS A 858 13.57 29.48 35.69
CA LYS A 858 12.71 29.80 34.54
C LYS A 858 12.95 28.86 33.37
N PHE A 859 11.90 28.61 32.58
CA PHE A 859 12.04 27.93 31.30
C PHE A 859 12.41 28.94 30.21
N VAL A 860 13.56 28.72 29.57
CA VAL A 860 14.04 29.52 28.45
C VAL A 860 13.99 28.66 27.19
N LYS A 861 13.18 29.07 26.21
CA LYS A 861 13.11 28.39 24.92
C LYS A 861 14.46 28.52 24.22
N ALA A 862 15.11 27.39 23.94
CA ALA A 862 16.36 27.39 23.22
C ALA A 862 16.14 27.67 21.72
N PRO A 863 17.05 28.42 21.05
CA PRO A 863 17.06 28.50 19.59
C PRO A 863 17.24 27.10 18.98
N VAL A 864 16.49 26.78 17.93
CA VAL A 864 16.53 25.43 17.31
C VAL A 864 17.92 25.09 16.75
N GLU A 865 18.67 26.08 16.28
CA GLU A 865 20.02 25.92 15.74
C GLU A 865 21.04 25.53 16.82
N LYS A 866 20.76 25.84 18.08
CA LYS A 866 21.64 25.51 19.21
C LYS A 866 21.84 24.00 19.29
N PHE A 867 20.74 23.26 19.19
CA PHE A 867 20.71 21.80 19.32
C PHE A 867 20.65 21.09 17.96
N GLY A 868 20.59 21.79 16.82
CA GLY A 868 20.54 21.14 15.51
C GLY A 868 19.14 20.78 14.99
N PHE A 869 18.08 21.28 15.62
CA PHE A 869 16.69 20.98 15.25
C PHE A 869 16.11 21.91 14.18
N GLN A 870 16.93 22.78 13.57
CA GLN A 870 16.47 23.56 12.42
C GLN A 870 15.92 22.63 11.32
N ASN A 871 14.82 23.03 10.69
CA ASN A 871 14.10 22.26 9.66
C ASN A 871 13.44 20.95 10.13
N SER A 872 13.37 20.68 11.44
CA SER A 872 12.68 19.49 11.98
C SER A 872 11.16 19.64 12.06
N GLU A 873 10.54 20.66 11.47
CA GLU A 873 9.10 20.84 11.56
C GLU A 873 8.36 19.66 10.92
N GLY A 874 7.47 19.03 11.66
CA GLY A 874 6.79 17.80 11.26
C GLY A 874 5.42 17.65 11.91
N TRP A 875 4.82 16.47 11.78
CA TRP A 875 3.62 16.06 12.51
C TRP A 875 4.01 15.02 13.56
N TRP A 876 4.77 15.50 14.55
CA TRP A 876 5.29 14.63 15.59
C TRP A 876 4.15 14.20 16.51
N ASN A 877 4.08 12.89 16.77
CA ASN A 877 3.09 12.24 17.62
C ASN A 877 3.69 11.75 18.94
N LYS A 878 4.97 11.36 18.93
CA LYS A 878 5.66 10.79 20.10
C LYS A 878 7.11 11.27 20.16
N ILE A 879 7.61 11.50 21.36
CA ILE A 879 9.03 11.75 21.61
C ILE A 879 9.49 10.88 22.77
N LEU A 880 10.64 10.26 22.63
CA LEU A 880 11.33 9.51 23.66
C LEU A 880 12.79 9.96 23.70
N ALA A 881 13.33 10.17 24.90
CA ALA A 881 14.74 10.48 25.11
C ALA A 881 15.44 9.27 25.72
N VAL A 882 16.50 8.78 25.09
CA VAL A 882 17.20 7.55 25.45
C VAL A 882 18.57 7.50 24.76
N ASP A 883 19.59 7.02 25.44
CA ASP A 883 20.91 6.68 24.88
C ASP A 883 20.76 5.38 24.05
N TYR A 884 20.46 5.49 22.75
CA TYR A 884 20.09 4.31 21.95
C TYR A 884 21.32 3.57 21.39
N ASP A 885 22.49 4.23 21.33
CA ASP A 885 23.74 3.66 20.81
C ASP A 885 24.79 3.33 21.90
N HIS A 886 24.43 3.56 23.16
CA HIS A 886 25.22 3.25 24.35
C HIS A 886 26.53 4.04 24.45
N ASP A 887 26.57 5.25 23.89
CA ASP A 887 27.75 6.11 23.93
C ASP A 887 27.80 7.01 25.19
N GLY A 888 26.69 7.07 25.93
CA GLY A 888 26.54 7.76 27.20
C GLY A 888 25.96 9.17 27.11
N ASP A 889 25.68 9.69 25.92
CA ASP A 889 24.83 10.88 25.75
C ASP A 889 23.38 10.48 25.40
N VAL A 890 22.43 11.40 25.64
CA VAL A 890 21.00 11.09 25.46
C VAL A 890 20.55 11.50 24.07
N ASP A 891 20.08 10.54 23.28
CA ASP A 891 19.46 10.76 21.98
C ASP A 891 17.95 10.99 22.07
N ILE A 892 17.32 11.29 20.93
CA ILE A 892 15.87 11.43 20.82
C ILE A 892 15.32 10.55 19.69
N ILE A 893 14.28 9.79 19.99
CA ILE A 893 13.48 9.08 18.99
C ILE A 893 12.17 9.84 18.79
N GLY A 894 11.92 10.30 17.56
CA GLY A 894 10.73 11.05 17.17
C GLY A 894 9.79 10.22 16.30
N GLY A 895 8.59 9.95 16.81
CA GLY A 895 7.48 9.37 16.05
C GLY A 895 6.72 10.47 15.31
N ASN A 896 6.63 10.38 14.00
CA ASN A 896 6.00 11.33 13.08
C ASN A 896 4.81 10.65 12.37
N ILE A 897 4.29 11.24 11.28
CA ILE A 897 3.20 10.66 10.47
C ILE A 897 3.65 9.50 9.57
N GLY A 898 4.95 9.34 9.32
CA GLY A 898 5.52 8.35 8.43
C GLY A 898 5.59 8.81 6.97
N LEU A 899 6.19 8.00 6.11
CA LEU A 899 6.36 8.32 4.68
C LEU A 899 5.24 7.71 3.80
N ASN A 900 4.46 6.77 4.33
CA ASN A 900 3.35 6.15 3.61
C ASN A 900 2.03 6.92 3.85
N TYR A 901 1.99 8.16 3.38
CA TYR A 901 0.80 9.00 3.53
C TYR A 901 0.63 9.95 2.35
N LYS A 902 -0.60 10.40 2.10
CA LYS A 902 -0.93 11.22 0.91
C LYS A 902 -0.13 12.53 0.89
N PHE A 903 0.21 13.05 2.06
CA PHE A 903 0.97 14.28 2.21
C PHE A 903 2.45 13.95 2.33
N HIS A 904 3.27 14.73 1.61
CA HIS A 904 4.71 14.57 1.59
C HIS A 904 5.33 15.92 1.95
N ALA A 905 6.40 15.88 2.75
CA ALA A 905 7.13 17.05 3.19
C ALA A 905 8.63 16.83 2.97
N SER A 906 9.32 17.89 2.55
CA SER A 906 10.77 17.93 2.44
C SER A 906 11.26 19.35 2.73
N GLU A 907 12.56 19.52 2.95
CA GLU A 907 13.14 20.86 3.11
C GLU A 907 12.94 21.73 1.86
N GLU A 908 13.12 21.14 0.67
CA GLU A 908 12.97 21.85 -0.62
C GLU A 908 11.52 22.19 -0.95
N LYS A 909 10.60 21.27 -0.64
CA LYS A 909 9.16 21.38 -0.90
C LYS A 909 8.39 21.06 0.38
N PRO A 910 8.27 22.03 1.30
CA PRO A 910 7.53 21.83 2.53
C PRO A 910 6.03 21.66 2.24
N PHE A 911 5.38 20.89 3.11
CA PHE A 911 3.92 20.84 3.19
C PHE A 911 3.42 22.04 3.99
N MET A 912 2.35 22.70 3.52
CA MET A 912 1.93 23.99 4.07
C MET A 912 0.47 23.95 4.54
N VAL A 913 0.19 24.66 5.62
CA VAL A 913 -1.18 24.99 6.05
C VAL A 913 -1.34 26.50 6.19
N TYR A 914 -2.44 27.02 5.67
CA TYR A 914 -2.88 28.40 5.84
C TYR A 914 -4.21 28.42 6.58
N CYS A 915 -4.42 29.42 7.41
CA CYS A 915 -5.66 29.62 8.14
C CYS A 915 -6.00 31.11 8.23
N ASN A 916 -7.17 31.48 7.74
CA ASN A 916 -7.71 32.84 7.84
C ASN A 916 -9.24 32.80 7.69
N ASP A 917 -9.92 33.94 7.82
CA ASP A 917 -11.32 34.10 7.43
C ASP A 917 -11.35 34.63 5.97
N PHE A 918 -11.25 33.75 4.98
CA PHE A 918 -11.03 34.15 3.58
C PHE A 918 -12.27 34.78 2.94
N ASP A 919 -13.47 34.44 3.43
CA ASP A 919 -14.74 35.01 2.95
C ASP A 919 -15.38 36.04 3.92
N GLN A 920 -14.71 36.34 5.04
CA GLN A 920 -15.12 37.32 6.04
C GLN A 920 -16.46 36.98 6.72
N ASN A 921 -16.71 35.68 6.93
CA ASN A 921 -17.93 35.17 7.55
C ASN A 921 -17.83 35.01 9.08
N GLY A 922 -16.65 35.23 9.67
CA GLY A 922 -16.38 35.11 11.10
C GLY A 922 -15.91 33.73 11.57
N THR A 923 -15.67 32.79 10.65
CA THR A 923 -15.11 31.45 10.91
C THR A 923 -13.73 31.31 10.28
N TYR A 924 -12.96 30.30 10.73
CA TYR A 924 -11.60 30.09 10.24
C TYR A 924 -11.54 28.98 9.19
N ASP A 925 -11.06 29.35 8.01
CA ASP A 925 -10.89 28.50 6.85
C ASP A 925 -9.46 27.92 6.79
N ILE A 926 -9.34 26.60 6.74
CA ILE A 926 -8.06 25.89 6.57
C ILE A 926 -7.77 25.66 5.09
N VAL A 927 -6.53 25.87 4.65
CA VAL A 927 -6.08 25.53 3.29
C VAL A 927 -4.77 24.76 3.35
N LEU A 928 -4.81 23.49 2.95
CA LEU A 928 -3.63 22.65 2.77
C LEU A 928 -3.03 22.84 1.38
N ALA A 929 -1.71 23.02 1.30
CA ALA A 929 -1.02 23.30 0.05
C ALA A 929 0.30 22.54 -0.10
N LYS A 930 0.67 22.27 -1.36
CA LYS A 930 1.95 21.67 -1.77
C LYS A 930 2.53 22.39 -2.97
N TYR A 931 3.80 22.11 -3.26
CA TYR A 931 4.46 22.54 -4.47
C TYR A 931 4.16 21.61 -5.65
N ASN A 932 3.79 22.20 -6.79
CA ASN A 932 3.80 21.56 -8.10
C ASN A 932 4.81 22.30 -8.99
N GLY A 933 5.95 21.67 -9.26
CA GLY A 933 7.11 22.38 -9.80
C GLY A 933 7.54 23.51 -8.86
N LYS A 934 7.42 24.76 -9.31
CA LYS A 934 7.72 25.97 -8.53
C LYS A 934 6.48 26.63 -7.91
N ASP A 935 5.29 26.24 -8.35
CA ASP A 935 4.05 26.91 -7.99
C ASP A 935 3.43 26.23 -6.76
N LEU A 936 2.94 27.04 -5.83
CA LEU A 936 2.20 26.55 -4.68
C LEU A 936 0.74 26.36 -5.09
N VAL A 937 0.17 25.18 -4.81
CA VAL A 937 -1.16 24.78 -5.28
C VAL A 937 -1.96 24.08 -4.16
N PRO A 938 -3.31 24.13 -4.20
CA PRO A 938 -4.12 23.48 -3.18
C PRO A 938 -4.09 21.95 -3.28
N ILE A 939 -4.08 21.29 -2.13
CA ILE A 939 -4.23 19.82 -2.05
C ILE A 939 -5.62 19.38 -2.45
N ARG A 940 -6.64 20.16 -2.07
CA ARG A 940 -8.05 19.83 -2.26
C ARG A 940 -8.56 20.25 -3.64
N GLY A 941 -9.62 19.60 -4.11
CA GLY A 941 -10.25 19.91 -5.39
C GLY A 941 -11.05 21.21 -5.38
N ARG A 942 -11.54 21.60 -6.55
CA ARG A 942 -12.37 22.81 -6.72
C ARG A 942 -13.61 22.77 -5.83
N GLN A 943 -14.30 21.63 -5.78
CA GLN A 943 -15.56 21.49 -5.06
C GLN A 943 -15.40 21.75 -3.56
N CYS A 944 -14.56 20.98 -2.85
CA CYS A 944 -14.33 21.14 -1.42
C CYS A 944 -13.79 22.54 -1.09
N SER A 945 -12.92 23.09 -1.93
CA SER A 945 -12.44 24.48 -1.78
C SER A 945 -13.59 25.49 -1.84
N SER A 946 -14.51 25.33 -2.80
CA SER A 946 -15.68 26.21 -2.93
C SER A 946 -16.78 25.97 -1.88
N GLU A 947 -16.85 24.79 -1.30
CA GLU A 947 -17.78 24.51 -0.19
C GLU A 947 -17.31 25.15 1.11
N GLN A 948 -16.00 25.32 1.30
CA GLN A 948 -15.44 26.08 2.41
C GLN A 948 -15.49 27.59 2.12
N VAL A 949 -15.04 28.02 0.94
CA VAL A 949 -15.00 29.44 0.53
C VAL A 949 -15.89 29.64 -0.72
N PRO A 950 -17.19 29.97 -0.57
CA PRO A 950 -18.18 30.02 -1.66
C PRO A 950 -17.79 30.91 -2.86
N GLY A 951 -17.02 31.98 -2.62
CA GLY A 951 -16.53 32.88 -3.67
C GLY A 951 -15.70 32.18 -4.76
N ILE A 952 -15.04 31.07 -4.44
CA ILE A 952 -14.21 30.30 -5.38
C ILE A 952 -15.05 29.77 -6.55
N ALA A 953 -16.29 29.32 -6.32
CA ALA A 953 -17.15 28.81 -7.37
C ALA A 953 -17.51 29.88 -8.42
N THR A 954 -17.58 31.14 -8.01
CA THR A 954 -17.85 32.27 -8.91
C THR A 954 -16.59 32.66 -9.68
N LYS A 955 -15.43 32.63 -9.02
CA LYS A 955 -14.13 33.01 -9.61
C LYS A 955 -13.61 31.97 -10.61
N PHE A 956 -13.86 30.69 -10.34
CA PHE A 956 -13.49 29.56 -11.19
C PHE A 956 -14.74 28.75 -11.52
N PRO A 957 -15.44 29.04 -12.63
CA PRO A 957 -16.70 28.40 -12.96
C PRO A 957 -16.57 26.93 -13.41
N ASP A 958 -15.37 26.51 -13.82
CA ASP A 958 -15.06 25.18 -14.34
C ASP A 958 -13.81 24.58 -13.65
N TYR A 959 -13.62 23.27 -13.77
CA TYR A 959 -12.50 22.57 -13.11
C TYR A 959 -11.16 22.91 -13.76
N ASN A 960 -11.14 23.09 -15.08
CA ASN A 960 -9.94 23.43 -15.82
C ASN A 960 -9.31 24.77 -15.37
N SER A 961 -10.11 25.83 -15.23
CA SER A 961 -9.65 27.13 -14.75
C SER A 961 -9.11 27.08 -13.32
N PHE A 962 -9.74 26.29 -12.44
CA PHE A 962 -9.23 26.05 -11.09
C PHE A 962 -7.91 25.28 -11.09
N ALA A 963 -7.80 24.22 -11.91
CA ALA A 963 -6.61 23.38 -12.00
C ALA A 963 -5.35 24.14 -12.49
N ASN A 964 -5.55 25.22 -13.26
CA ASN A 964 -4.45 26.07 -13.76
C ASN A 964 -4.08 27.22 -12.83
N ALA A 965 -4.83 27.45 -11.74
CA ALA A 965 -4.60 28.55 -10.83
C ALA A 965 -3.58 28.19 -9.74
N THR A 966 -2.74 29.15 -9.35
CA THR A 966 -1.89 29.02 -8.15
C THR A 966 -2.72 29.22 -6.89
N LEU A 967 -2.17 28.86 -5.72
CA LEU A 967 -2.83 29.11 -4.43
C LEU A 967 -3.16 30.60 -4.24
N LYS A 968 -2.24 31.49 -4.63
CA LYS A 968 -2.43 32.95 -4.57
C LYS A 968 -3.51 33.41 -5.54
N ASP A 969 -3.59 32.83 -6.73
CA ASP A 969 -4.67 33.13 -7.67
C ASP A 969 -6.03 32.74 -7.10
N ILE A 970 -6.10 31.70 -6.26
CA ILE A 970 -7.36 31.23 -5.66
C ILE A 970 -7.76 32.13 -4.48
N TYR A 971 -6.91 32.22 -3.46
CA TYR A 971 -7.23 32.82 -2.15
C TYR A 971 -6.78 34.29 -1.97
N GLY A 972 -5.96 34.82 -2.89
CA GLY A 972 -5.57 36.23 -2.89
C GLY A 972 -4.69 36.65 -1.71
N GLU A 973 -4.80 37.92 -1.30
CA GLU A 973 -3.98 38.54 -0.24
C GLU A 973 -4.26 37.98 1.16
N GLY A 974 -5.39 37.29 1.37
CA GLY A 974 -5.71 36.65 2.65
C GLY A 974 -4.67 35.59 3.09
N LEU A 975 -3.86 35.08 2.16
CA LEU A 975 -2.75 34.17 2.49
C LEU A 975 -1.59 34.87 3.21
N GLU A 976 -1.40 36.18 2.97
CA GLU A 976 -0.26 36.94 3.54
C GLU A 976 -0.57 37.41 4.97
N SER A 977 -1.84 37.61 5.31
CA SER A 977 -2.30 38.00 6.65
C SER A 977 -2.74 36.82 7.53
N GLY A 978 -2.91 35.64 6.94
CA GLY A 978 -3.34 34.42 7.63
C GLY A 978 -2.24 33.74 8.44
N LEU A 979 -2.64 32.94 9.43
CA LEU A 979 -1.75 32.03 10.14
C LEU A 979 -1.18 31.02 9.14
N THR A 980 0.13 30.80 9.17
CA THR A 980 0.81 29.88 8.26
C THR A 980 1.77 28.99 9.03
N TYR A 981 1.70 27.68 8.79
CA TYR A 981 2.74 26.75 9.20
C TYR A 981 3.25 25.90 8.05
N LYS A 982 4.40 25.27 8.28
CA LYS A 982 5.05 24.37 7.33
C LYS A 982 5.63 23.16 8.04
N ALA A 983 5.53 22.01 7.40
CA ALA A 983 6.24 20.79 7.75
C ALA A 983 7.29 20.51 6.67
N ARG A 984 8.49 20.12 7.10
CA ARG A 984 9.63 19.76 6.25
C ARG A 984 10.04 18.31 6.40
N ASN A 985 9.59 17.62 7.44
CA ASN A 985 9.89 16.22 7.67
C ASN A 985 8.65 15.47 8.16
N PHE A 986 8.34 14.35 7.50
CA PHE A 986 7.31 13.39 7.92
C PHE A 986 7.87 12.03 8.31
N SER A 987 9.18 11.80 8.13
CA SER A 987 9.80 10.54 8.53
C SER A 987 9.84 10.38 10.05
N ASN A 988 9.59 9.15 10.52
CA ASN A 988 10.00 8.71 11.85
C ASN A 988 11.53 8.79 11.92
N THR A 989 12.06 9.49 12.93
CA THR A 989 13.44 9.99 12.91
C THR A 989 14.13 9.72 14.24
N ILE A 990 15.37 9.23 14.18
CA ILE A 990 16.33 9.28 15.28
C ILE A 990 17.04 10.63 15.18
N PHE A 991 17.06 11.39 16.24
CA PHE A 991 17.94 12.53 16.40
C PHE A 991 19.10 12.05 17.26
N GLN A 992 20.19 11.67 16.62
CA GLN A 992 21.39 11.20 17.27
C GLN A 992 22.13 12.40 17.87
N ASN A 993 22.50 12.32 19.14
CA ASN A 993 23.23 13.35 19.84
C ASN A 993 24.74 13.21 19.52
N GLU A 994 25.38 14.32 19.18
CA GLU A 994 26.81 14.40 18.93
C GLU A 994 27.39 15.48 19.86
N ASN A 995 27.42 15.21 21.17
CA ASN A 995 27.88 16.15 22.22
C ASN A 995 27.01 17.43 22.36
N GLY A 996 25.71 17.25 22.56
CA GLY A 996 24.72 18.33 22.73
C GLY A 996 24.22 18.94 21.43
N LYS A 997 24.56 18.34 20.28
CA LYS A 997 24.07 18.75 18.95
C LYS A 997 23.55 17.55 18.19
N PHE A 998 22.32 17.66 17.72
CA PHE A 998 21.58 16.56 17.16
C PHE A 998 21.66 16.50 15.64
N LYS A 999 21.75 15.27 15.14
CA LYS A 999 21.71 14.93 13.72
C LYS A 999 20.49 14.04 13.45
N ALA A 1000 19.61 14.49 12.55
CA ALA A 1000 18.44 13.73 12.13
C ALA A 1000 18.85 12.57 11.19
N ILE A 1001 18.42 11.36 11.53
CA ILE A 1001 18.63 10.11 10.79
C ILE A 1001 17.24 9.43 10.66
N PRO A 1002 16.70 9.28 9.44
CA PRO A 1002 15.45 8.53 9.24
C PRO A 1002 15.60 7.10 9.76
N MET A 1003 14.58 6.61 10.47
CA MET A 1003 14.50 5.21 10.88
C MET A 1003 14.28 4.30 9.66
N PHE A 1004 14.62 3.00 9.79
CA PHE A 1004 14.49 2.02 8.71
C PHE A 1004 13.07 1.92 8.13
N GLN A 1005 12.96 1.52 6.86
CA GLN A 1005 11.77 1.72 6.03
C GLN A 1005 10.47 1.14 6.62
N LEU A 1006 10.53 -0.01 7.29
CA LEU A 1006 9.35 -0.63 7.91
C LEU A 1006 8.69 0.25 8.99
N THR A 1007 9.46 1.10 9.67
CA THR A 1007 8.89 2.08 10.61
C THR A 1007 8.17 3.23 9.91
N GLN A 1008 8.40 3.44 8.61
CA GLN A 1008 7.81 4.55 7.84
C GLN A 1008 6.44 4.19 7.23
N PHE A 1009 5.97 2.95 7.41
CA PHE A 1009 4.69 2.44 6.89
C PHE A 1009 3.49 3.19 7.46
N SER A 1010 3.63 3.81 8.63
CA SER A 1010 2.58 4.63 9.23
C SER A 1010 3.18 5.59 10.27
N CYS A 1011 2.30 6.22 11.04
CA CYS A 1011 2.71 7.04 12.17
C CYS A 1011 3.14 6.19 13.36
N ILE A 1012 4.06 6.71 14.17
CA ILE A 1012 4.40 6.12 15.47
C ILE A 1012 3.74 6.95 16.57
N GLN A 1013 2.76 6.37 17.26
CA GLN A 1013 2.07 6.98 18.41
C GLN A 1013 2.42 6.30 19.73
N GLY A 1014 2.75 5.01 19.68
CA GLY A 1014 3.22 4.20 20.81
C GLY A 1014 4.68 3.78 20.65
N MET A 1015 5.44 3.91 21.74
CA MET A 1015 6.81 3.43 21.88
C MET A 1015 6.95 2.75 23.24
N ALA A 1016 7.43 1.51 23.27
CA ALA A 1016 7.78 0.81 24.50
C ALA A 1016 9.21 0.31 24.42
N ILE A 1017 9.96 0.46 25.51
CA ILE A 1017 11.34 0.03 25.65
C ILE A 1017 11.46 -0.85 26.90
N ALA A 1018 12.04 -2.02 26.72
CA ALA A 1018 12.41 -2.94 27.79
C ALA A 1018 13.24 -4.10 27.23
N ASP A 1019 14.01 -4.77 28.07
CA ASP A 1019 14.63 -6.07 27.78
C ASP A 1019 13.57 -7.18 27.64
N PHE A 1020 12.88 -7.20 26.48
CA PHE A 1020 11.83 -8.18 26.18
C PHE A 1020 12.42 -9.56 25.92
N ASN A 1021 13.65 -9.65 25.41
CA ASN A 1021 14.29 -10.91 25.10
C ASN A 1021 15.17 -11.47 26.25
N GLN A 1022 15.33 -10.74 27.36
CA GLN A 1022 16.08 -11.13 28.55
C GLN A 1022 17.60 -11.32 28.32
N ASP A 1023 18.20 -10.59 27.38
CA ASP A 1023 19.65 -10.61 27.13
C ASP A 1023 20.43 -9.47 27.82
N GLY A 1024 19.73 -8.63 28.60
CA GLY A 1024 20.29 -7.51 29.32
C GLY A 1024 20.46 -6.26 28.48
N ILE A 1025 19.90 -6.22 27.27
CA ILE A 1025 19.87 -5.07 26.37
C ILE A 1025 18.41 -4.73 26.11
N ASP A 1026 18.07 -3.45 26.21
CA ASP A 1026 16.70 -3.02 25.94
C ASP A 1026 16.35 -3.16 24.45
N ASP A 1027 15.14 -3.64 24.20
CA ASP A 1027 14.53 -3.79 22.89
C ASP A 1027 13.41 -2.75 22.71
N PHE A 1028 13.05 -2.46 21.46
CA PHE A 1028 11.97 -1.55 21.13
C PHE A 1028 10.73 -2.25 20.59
N CYS A 1029 9.56 -1.72 20.95
CA CYS A 1029 8.31 -1.96 20.23
C CYS A 1029 7.71 -0.63 19.76
N PHE A 1030 7.34 -0.56 18.49
CA PHE A 1030 6.68 0.58 17.86
C PHE A 1030 5.29 0.19 17.38
N ALA A 1031 4.32 1.07 17.58
CA ALA A 1031 2.97 0.92 17.04
C ALA A 1031 2.32 2.27 16.80
N GLY A 1032 1.35 2.30 15.89
CA GLY A 1032 0.60 3.50 15.56
C GLY A 1032 -0.04 3.38 14.18
N ASN A 1033 -1.21 3.99 14.05
CA ASN A 1033 -1.89 4.25 12.79
C ASN A 1033 -2.76 5.50 12.97
N LEU A 1034 -3.28 6.06 11.88
CA LEU A 1034 -4.19 7.21 11.90
C LEU A 1034 -5.42 6.90 11.04
N PHE A 1035 -6.45 6.32 11.66
CA PHE A 1035 -7.66 5.86 10.95
C PHE A 1035 -8.68 6.97 10.70
N ASN A 1036 -8.59 8.06 11.45
CA ASN A 1036 -9.46 9.24 11.45
C ASN A 1036 -9.10 10.27 10.36
N ALA A 1037 -8.55 9.82 9.23
CA ALA A 1037 -8.39 10.64 8.03
C ALA A 1037 -9.73 10.92 7.35
N GLU A 1038 -9.81 11.99 6.56
CA GLU A 1038 -10.99 12.23 5.73
C GLU A 1038 -11.01 11.27 4.53
N ILE A 1039 -12.19 11.00 3.97
CA ILE A 1039 -12.38 9.87 3.05
C ILE A 1039 -11.64 9.95 1.71
N GLU A 1040 -11.22 11.12 1.22
CA GLU A 1040 -10.34 11.25 0.03
C GLU A 1040 -8.85 11.02 0.36
N THR A 1041 -8.50 10.90 1.63
CA THR A 1041 -7.15 10.63 2.12
C THR A 1041 -7.15 9.24 2.71
N THR A 1042 -6.45 8.34 2.04
CA THR A 1042 -6.12 7.03 2.57
C THR A 1042 -5.59 7.19 3.97
N ARG A 1043 -6.23 6.50 4.92
CA ARG A 1043 -5.78 6.49 6.30
C ARG A 1043 -4.35 5.94 6.39
N ALA A 1044 -3.59 6.39 7.38
CA ALA A 1044 -2.28 5.80 7.65
C ALA A 1044 -2.51 4.49 8.41
N ASP A 1045 -2.64 3.37 7.69
CA ASP A 1045 -3.09 2.09 8.24
C ASP A 1045 -2.18 0.90 7.93
N ALA A 1046 -0.97 1.14 7.42
CA ALA A 1046 -0.09 0.06 6.97
C ALA A 1046 0.82 -0.50 8.08
N SER A 1047 0.83 0.08 9.28
CA SER A 1047 1.61 -0.45 10.41
C SER A 1047 0.88 -1.61 11.09
N VAL A 1048 1.60 -2.69 11.32
CA VAL A 1048 1.13 -3.90 12.02
C VAL A 1048 1.77 -4.09 13.39
N GLY A 1049 2.52 -3.09 13.87
CA GLY A 1049 3.44 -3.21 15.00
C GLY A 1049 4.82 -3.70 14.56
N MET A 1050 5.86 -3.25 15.26
CA MET A 1050 7.25 -3.61 14.98
C MET A 1050 7.99 -3.90 16.28
N PHE A 1051 8.64 -5.07 16.36
CA PHE A 1051 9.62 -5.38 17.40
C PHE A 1051 11.03 -5.15 16.83
N VAL A 1052 11.88 -4.45 17.55
CA VAL A 1052 13.28 -4.21 17.16
C VAL A 1052 14.16 -4.69 18.29
N ARG A 1053 14.97 -5.70 17.98
CA ARG A 1053 15.90 -6.27 18.96
C ARG A 1053 17.14 -5.39 19.07
N GLY A 1054 17.54 -5.08 20.30
CA GLY A 1054 18.77 -4.38 20.60
C GLY A 1054 20.02 -5.26 20.41
N THR A 1055 21.15 -4.61 20.14
CA THR A 1055 22.49 -5.18 20.24
C THR A 1055 23.36 -4.28 21.10
N LYS A 1056 24.60 -4.71 21.37
CA LYS A 1056 25.53 -3.94 22.21
C LYS A 1056 25.94 -2.61 21.58
N GLU A 1057 25.74 -2.47 20.28
CA GLU A 1057 26.07 -1.31 19.48
C GLU A 1057 24.86 -0.37 19.31
N SER A 1058 23.64 -0.89 19.40
CA SER A 1058 22.43 -0.08 19.27
C SER A 1058 21.19 -0.83 19.71
N MET A 1059 20.31 -0.17 20.45
CA MET A 1059 18.97 -0.66 20.78
C MET A 1059 18.04 -0.75 19.54
N LEU A 1060 18.39 -0.09 18.43
CA LEU A 1060 17.59 -0.06 17.18
C LEU A 1060 18.26 -0.81 16.02
N ALA A 1061 18.74 -2.02 16.30
CA ALA A 1061 19.59 -2.76 15.37
C ALA A 1061 18.84 -3.72 14.44
N LEU A 1062 17.97 -4.59 14.97
CA LEU A 1062 17.43 -5.73 14.23
C LEU A 1062 15.89 -5.76 14.23
N PRO A 1063 15.21 -5.29 13.17
CA PRO A 1063 13.75 -5.33 13.10
C PRO A 1063 13.21 -6.74 12.83
N TYR A 1064 12.10 -7.09 13.48
CA TYR A 1064 11.38 -8.35 13.34
C TYR A 1064 9.89 -8.10 13.14
N GLY A 1065 9.34 -8.59 12.02
CA GLY A 1065 7.92 -8.55 11.74
C GLY A 1065 7.06 -9.43 12.65
N PRO A 1066 5.73 -9.40 12.49
CA PRO A 1066 4.79 -10.11 13.36
C PRO A 1066 4.95 -11.64 13.31
N ALA A 1067 5.30 -12.20 12.14
CA ALA A 1067 5.49 -13.64 11.97
C ALA A 1067 6.64 -14.22 12.83
N THR A 1068 7.63 -13.39 13.17
CA THR A 1068 8.83 -13.81 13.90
C THR A 1068 8.83 -13.32 15.34
N SER A 1069 8.25 -12.15 15.62
CA SER A 1069 8.16 -11.58 16.98
C SER A 1069 6.91 -12.01 17.75
N GLY A 1070 5.80 -12.27 17.05
CA GLY A 1070 4.48 -12.45 17.64
C GLY A 1070 3.79 -11.14 18.05
N PHE A 1071 4.41 -9.98 17.80
CA PHE A 1071 3.80 -8.67 18.04
C PHE A 1071 3.02 -8.23 16.79
N PHE A 1072 1.69 -8.31 16.86
CA PHE A 1072 0.79 -7.98 15.76
C PHE A 1072 -0.38 -7.13 16.26
N VAL A 1073 -0.43 -5.88 15.82
CA VAL A 1073 -1.42 -4.88 16.25
C VAL A 1073 -1.77 -3.91 15.09
N PRO A 1074 -2.50 -4.37 14.05
CA PRO A 1074 -2.79 -3.59 12.83
C PRO A 1074 -3.90 -2.54 13.01
N TYR A 1075 -3.98 -1.92 14.18
CA TYR A 1075 -5.11 -1.06 14.59
C TYR A 1075 -4.68 0.39 14.84
N ASP A 1076 -5.65 1.27 15.11
CA ASP A 1076 -5.44 2.67 15.48
C ASP A 1076 -4.88 2.81 16.91
N VAL A 1077 -3.62 2.39 17.08
CA VAL A 1077 -2.91 2.44 18.36
C VAL A 1077 -2.55 3.89 18.70
N LYS A 1078 -2.96 4.35 19.89
CA LYS A 1078 -2.68 5.69 20.42
C LYS A 1078 -1.57 5.71 21.47
N ASP A 1079 -1.36 4.60 22.17
CA ASP A 1079 -0.29 4.47 23.15
C ASP A 1079 0.18 3.02 23.32
N LEU A 1080 1.44 2.86 23.74
CA LEU A 1080 2.07 1.56 24.00
C LEU A 1080 2.90 1.65 25.28
N LYS A 1081 2.72 0.68 26.19
CA LYS A 1081 3.44 0.63 27.46
C LYS A 1081 4.00 -0.76 27.73
N ALA A 1082 5.22 -0.83 28.24
CA ALA A 1082 5.74 -2.04 28.86
C ALA A 1082 5.14 -2.18 30.27
N ILE A 1083 4.91 -3.41 30.72
CA ILE A 1083 4.41 -3.72 32.06
C ILE A 1083 5.04 -5.02 32.59
N ASP A 1084 5.43 -5.04 33.86
CA ASP A 1084 5.95 -6.21 34.56
C ASP A 1084 4.81 -7.13 35.00
N VAL A 1085 4.84 -8.36 34.50
CA VAL A 1085 3.93 -9.42 34.92
C VAL A 1085 4.75 -10.61 35.36
N LYS A 1086 4.82 -10.83 36.68
CA LYS A 1086 5.60 -11.92 37.31
C LYS A 1086 7.08 -11.92 36.89
N GLY A 1087 7.71 -10.75 36.84
CA GLY A 1087 9.11 -10.59 36.47
C GLY A 1087 9.37 -10.73 34.97
N LYS A 1088 8.32 -10.68 34.13
CA LYS A 1088 8.43 -10.66 32.68
C LYS A 1088 7.88 -9.35 32.13
N LYS A 1089 8.65 -8.69 31.26
CA LYS A 1089 8.23 -7.48 30.56
C LYS A 1089 7.26 -7.83 29.44
N CYS A 1090 5.98 -7.48 29.62
CA CYS A 1090 4.88 -7.63 28.68
C CYS A 1090 4.53 -6.27 28.04
N LEU A 1091 3.59 -6.24 27.09
CA LEU A 1091 3.14 -4.99 26.45
C LEU A 1091 1.63 -4.78 26.58
N LEU A 1092 1.23 -3.53 26.72
CA LEU A 1092 -0.14 -3.03 26.64
C LEU A 1092 -0.25 -2.03 25.49
N ALA A 1093 -1.25 -2.21 24.62
CA ALA A 1093 -1.54 -1.29 23.51
C ALA A 1093 -2.94 -0.67 23.67
N GLY A 1094 -2.98 0.67 23.75
CA GLY A 1094 -4.21 1.46 23.78
C GLY A 1094 -4.69 1.73 22.36
N ILE A 1095 -5.91 1.30 22.05
CA ILE A 1095 -6.44 1.28 20.68
C ILE A 1095 -7.75 2.05 20.61
N ASN A 1096 -7.84 3.01 19.70
CA ASN A 1096 -9.08 3.76 19.48
C ASN A 1096 -10.16 2.85 18.87
N ASN A 1097 -11.40 2.98 19.35
CA ASN A 1097 -12.56 2.23 18.86
C ASN A 1097 -12.43 0.70 18.90
N ASN A 1098 -11.55 0.16 19.75
CA ASN A 1098 -11.29 -1.27 19.88
C ASN A 1098 -11.03 -1.67 21.34
N ALA A 1099 -10.88 -2.98 21.58
CA ALA A 1099 -10.38 -3.49 22.85
C ALA A 1099 -8.93 -3.03 23.10
N LEU A 1100 -8.56 -2.84 24.36
CA LEU A 1100 -7.17 -2.79 24.80
C LEU A 1100 -6.49 -4.13 24.47
N TYR A 1101 -5.26 -4.13 23.96
CA TYR A 1101 -4.52 -5.38 23.69
C TYR A 1101 -3.40 -5.58 24.71
N PHE A 1102 -3.23 -6.84 25.13
CA PHE A 1102 -2.13 -7.26 26.00
C PHE A 1102 -1.31 -8.34 25.32
N PHE A 1103 0.00 -8.12 25.19
CA PHE A 1103 0.93 -9.09 24.64
C PHE A 1103 1.77 -9.67 25.77
N LYS A 1104 1.56 -10.96 26.02
CA LYS A 1104 2.32 -11.69 27.02
C LYS A 1104 3.67 -12.07 26.46
N ASN A 1105 4.72 -11.82 27.23
CA ASN A 1105 6.06 -12.26 26.89
C ASN A 1105 6.25 -13.76 27.16
N ILE A 1106 6.45 -14.51 26.07
CA ILE A 1106 6.65 -15.96 26.06
C ILE A 1106 8.08 -16.37 25.81
N TYR A 1107 9.00 -15.40 25.69
CA TYR A 1107 10.42 -15.68 25.56
C TYR A 1107 10.90 -16.47 26.79
N GLN A 1108 11.78 -17.45 26.56
CA GLN A 1108 12.27 -18.41 27.55
C GLN A 1108 13.79 -18.46 27.64
#